data_AF-A0A7J4IRE2-F1
#
_entry.id   AF-A0A7J4IRE2-F1
#
_cell.length_a   1.000
_cell.length_b   1.000
_cell.length_c   1.000
_cell.angle_alpha   90.00
_cell.angle_beta   90.00
_cell.angle_gamma   90.00
#
_symmetry.space_group_name_H-M   'P 1'
#
loop_
_entity.id
_entity.type
_entity.pdbx_description
1 polymer ?
#
loop_
_entity_poly.entity_id
_entity_poly.type
_entity_poly.pdbx_seq_one_letter_code
_entity_poly.pdbx_strand_id
1 'polypeptide(L)'
;MAQLEIFINRMDSENVRIVHRRVKMPSPLGMTLFMSSFEDLLSLRTRAYLIKDVDPEILRRLLGARSLATDLDKSKMADYYRSKISEPMNANGLLRLMDMGGGLNKELSNPLYEHKLKDIDLEVLTSWVRELAERGLIARVRGTGHEQIDNKWFSMRMADVHGTLGCLAVAGGSDLEDIRELYTGGLTFEVGSNYDGFEAKEWKRKNLSDPQDCLRMKLLDMLGSEGPQVSDSLCGRLPFPKAQVEAVLQELEMKNLVSIGFFTQTDEGEYILRVDEYRITGGSVEVVDYRTLQNHLLAKSFKEYDEPSDAIRNLTLVQRRDELLHRVKNYRFRDWKDIKHDSSVFNGRLLHNRVGYTMKDQIPMFLGLRSEPWIGYLEQELLDKIPPGGLSRTELFDGYPKGKENAHIQRSLKSALNNLERQLIVAKQYVVLPNRKRSLAVFHRIHEVVEPLDFASAVKQLIEAIGPVRLHTLRFFVSRPVEELAEVLRELDESKKIRRIVALQPDPTDYYASQEDAELLMQPLVEDREMRILSQSDPFCSRFIQEVRLILKQGWYHPVFKGVDPIGRILMFVVNDYLEIKDINIPHSYLDEFKDTFDELLNNYRDRLVDVSVLHAFNSIPVHDCDENIQKILAELGFTSMGDGERYIRGGVVEPRSRQEVNRML
;
A
#
# COMPACT_ATOMS: atom_id res chain seq x y z
N MET A 1 33.61 -42.69 8.22
CA MET A 1 34.79 -42.76 7.33
C MET A 1 35.05 -44.19 6.88
N ALA A 2 35.42 -45.13 7.77
CA ALA A 2 35.74 -46.52 7.39
C ALA A 2 34.63 -47.28 6.62
N GLN A 3 33.35 -47.10 6.96
CA GLN A 3 32.25 -47.76 6.24
C GLN A 3 32.04 -47.23 4.81
N LEU A 4 32.36 -45.96 4.56
CA LEU A 4 32.24 -45.36 3.23
C LEU A 4 33.36 -45.85 2.31
N GLU A 5 34.58 -45.99 2.85
CA GLU A 5 35.75 -46.55 2.17
C GLU A 5 35.53 -48.02 1.78
N ILE A 6 34.93 -48.81 2.69
CA ILE A 6 34.53 -50.20 2.42
C ILE A 6 33.45 -50.26 1.33
N PHE A 7 32.51 -49.31 1.29
CA PHE A 7 31.47 -49.25 0.27
C PHE A 7 32.02 -48.89 -1.11
N ILE A 8 32.93 -47.91 -1.20
CA ILE A 8 33.57 -47.50 -2.46
C ILE A 8 34.44 -48.63 -3.02
N ASN A 9 35.26 -49.29 -2.19
CA ASN A 9 36.06 -50.45 -2.60
C ASN A 9 35.19 -51.64 -3.06
N ARG A 10 33.95 -51.75 -2.55
CA ARG A 10 32.98 -52.75 -3.03
C ARG A 10 32.33 -52.38 -4.37
N MET A 11 32.16 -51.09 -4.67
CA MET A 11 31.67 -50.66 -6.00
C MET A 11 32.67 -50.99 -7.11
N ASP A 12 33.98 -50.80 -6.86
CA ASP A 12 35.04 -51.12 -7.83
C ASP A 12 35.17 -52.62 -8.15
N SER A 13 34.60 -53.50 -7.32
CA SER A 13 34.65 -54.96 -7.51
C SER A 13 33.37 -55.57 -8.11
N GLU A 14 32.49 -54.75 -8.71
CA GLU A 14 31.20 -55.12 -9.35
C GLU A 14 30.23 -55.93 -8.46
N ASN A 15 30.51 -56.09 -7.17
CA ASN A 15 29.74 -56.90 -6.22
C ASN A 15 28.71 -56.08 -5.42
N VAL A 16 28.20 -54.99 -5.98
CA VAL A 16 27.15 -54.18 -5.35
C VAL A 16 25.81 -54.44 -6.04
N ARG A 17 24.99 -55.29 -5.41
CA ARG A 17 23.58 -55.41 -5.78
C ARG A 17 22.79 -54.27 -5.13
N ILE A 18 22.36 -53.30 -5.94
CA ILE A 18 21.40 -52.28 -5.52
C ILE A 18 20.04 -52.97 -5.37
N VAL A 19 19.60 -53.16 -4.12
CA VAL A 19 18.27 -53.70 -3.82
C VAL A 19 17.29 -52.53 -3.73
N HIS A 20 16.49 -52.33 -4.77
CA HIS A 20 15.36 -51.40 -4.71
C HIS A 20 14.28 -51.99 -3.79
N ARG A 21 14.23 -51.54 -2.55
CA ARG A 21 13.14 -51.87 -1.63
C ARG A 21 12.03 -50.82 -1.85
N ARG A 22 10.84 -51.24 -2.28
CA ARG A 22 9.65 -50.36 -2.21
C ARG A 22 9.33 -50.14 -0.73
N VAL A 23 9.60 -48.94 -0.25
CA VAL A 23 9.21 -48.48 1.08
C VAL A 23 8.08 -47.47 0.93
N LYS A 24 7.06 -47.57 1.79
CA LYS A 24 5.96 -46.59 1.83
C LYS A 24 6.46 -45.18 2.18
N MET A 25 7.59 -45.06 2.89
CA MET A 25 8.15 -43.79 3.36
C MET A 25 9.61 -43.61 2.87
N PRO A 26 10.00 -42.43 2.38
CA PRO A 26 11.39 -42.13 2.00
C PRO A 26 12.36 -42.25 3.19
N SER A 27 13.64 -42.51 2.91
CA SER A 27 14.71 -42.41 3.91
C SER A 27 14.90 -40.94 4.35
N PRO A 28 15.57 -40.65 5.49
CA PRO A 28 15.82 -39.27 5.91
C PRO A 28 16.51 -38.41 4.84
N LEU A 29 17.48 -38.98 4.11
CA LEU A 29 18.17 -38.29 3.02
C LEU A 29 17.24 -38.06 1.81
N GLY A 30 16.41 -39.06 1.47
CA GLY A 30 15.38 -38.92 0.45
C GLY A 30 14.33 -37.89 0.84
N MET A 31 14.00 -37.78 2.13
CA MET A 31 13.08 -36.79 2.67
C MET A 31 13.62 -35.37 2.50
N THR A 32 14.92 -35.13 2.76
CA THR A 32 15.55 -33.81 2.54
C THR A 32 15.60 -33.42 1.05
N LEU A 33 15.85 -34.38 0.16
CA LEU A 33 15.80 -34.16 -1.29
C LEU A 33 14.37 -33.86 -1.78
N PHE A 34 13.39 -34.59 -1.24
CA PHE A 34 11.98 -34.28 -1.45
C PHE A 34 11.66 -32.88 -0.95
N MET A 35 12.07 -32.49 0.27
CA MET A 35 11.82 -31.15 0.85
C MET A 35 12.28 -30.01 -0.05
N SER A 36 13.52 -30.04 -0.55
CA SER A 36 14.05 -28.99 -1.43
C SER A 36 13.28 -28.90 -2.75
N SER A 37 12.87 -30.03 -3.31
CA SER A 37 12.10 -30.07 -4.57
C SER A 37 10.63 -29.67 -4.34
N PHE A 38 10.09 -29.97 -3.15
CA PHE A 38 8.74 -29.62 -2.73
C PHE A 38 8.62 -28.14 -2.40
N GLU A 39 9.63 -27.51 -1.78
CA GLU A 39 9.65 -26.04 -1.58
C GLU A 39 9.53 -25.29 -2.90
N ASP A 40 10.26 -25.73 -3.94
CA ASP A 40 10.16 -25.14 -5.28
C ASP A 40 8.78 -25.41 -5.92
N LEU A 41 8.20 -26.60 -5.72
CA LEU A 41 6.85 -26.96 -6.21
C LEU A 41 5.71 -26.24 -5.45
N LEU A 42 5.88 -25.96 -4.17
CA LEU A 42 4.93 -25.22 -3.32
C LEU A 42 4.79 -23.76 -3.73
N SER A 43 5.69 -23.25 -4.58
CA SER A 43 5.61 -21.92 -5.18
C SER A 43 4.66 -21.84 -6.40
N LEU A 44 4.11 -22.97 -6.86
CA LEU A 44 3.26 -23.04 -8.06
C LEU A 44 1.75 -23.09 -7.75
N ARG A 45 0.96 -22.53 -8.68
CA ARG A 45 -0.53 -22.48 -8.76
C ARG A 45 -1.26 -23.77 -8.39
N THR A 46 -0.60 -24.91 -8.53
CA THR A 46 -1.16 -26.27 -8.34
C THR A 46 -0.93 -26.80 -6.92
N ARG A 47 -0.63 -25.93 -5.96
CA ARG A 47 -0.35 -26.25 -4.55
C ARG A 47 -1.39 -27.17 -3.93
N ALA A 48 -2.68 -26.86 -4.05
CA ALA A 48 -3.76 -27.68 -3.49
C ALA A 48 -3.82 -29.05 -4.17
N TYR A 49 -3.93 -29.09 -5.51
CA TYR A 49 -4.10 -30.33 -6.28
C TYR A 49 -2.91 -31.30 -6.13
N LEU A 50 -1.68 -30.79 -6.01
CA LEU A 50 -0.50 -31.61 -5.73
C LEU A 50 -0.50 -32.19 -4.31
N ILE A 51 -1.05 -31.47 -3.33
CA ILE A 51 -1.15 -31.92 -1.93
C ILE A 51 -2.20 -33.03 -1.79
N LYS A 52 -3.30 -32.99 -2.56
CA LYS A 52 -4.39 -33.99 -2.50
C LYS A 52 -3.91 -35.43 -2.73
N ASP A 53 -2.95 -35.62 -3.62
CA ASP A 53 -2.44 -36.95 -4.01
C ASP A 53 -1.29 -37.45 -3.12
N VAL A 54 -0.85 -36.66 -2.14
CA VAL A 54 0.27 -37.00 -1.23
C VAL A 54 -0.28 -37.51 0.11
N ASP A 55 0.34 -38.57 0.63
CA ASP A 55 -0.06 -39.17 1.91
C ASP A 55 -0.06 -38.11 3.06
N PRO A 56 -1.17 -37.96 3.80
CA PRO A 56 -1.30 -37.00 4.90
C PRO A 56 -0.19 -37.09 5.95
N GLU A 57 0.36 -38.28 6.20
CA GLU A 57 1.42 -38.49 7.18
C GLU A 57 2.80 -38.02 6.67
N ILE A 58 3.00 -38.03 5.34
CA ILE A 58 4.15 -37.41 4.67
C ILE A 58 4.03 -35.89 4.73
N LEU A 59 2.86 -35.33 4.40
CA LEU A 59 2.58 -33.90 4.49
C LEU A 59 2.77 -33.36 5.91
N ARG A 60 2.30 -34.08 6.92
CA ARG A 60 2.48 -33.70 8.34
C ARG A 60 3.93 -33.62 8.77
N ARG A 61 4.79 -34.49 8.23
CA ARG A 61 6.24 -34.47 8.48
C ARG A 61 7.00 -33.42 7.64
N LEU A 62 6.51 -33.12 6.44
CA LEU A 62 7.12 -32.12 5.55
C LEU A 62 6.76 -30.69 5.96
N LEU A 63 5.50 -30.45 6.35
CA LEU A 63 4.92 -29.11 6.52
C LEU A 63 4.53 -28.77 7.97
N GLY A 64 4.68 -29.71 8.91
CA GLY A 64 4.24 -29.54 10.29
C GLY A 64 2.72 -29.35 10.38
N ALA A 65 2.24 -28.55 11.34
CA ALA A 65 0.82 -28.27 11.54
C ALA A 65 0.11 -27.61 10.34
N ARG A 66 0.85 -27.12 9.32
CA ARG A 66 0.27 -26.60 8.09
C ARG A 66 -0.41 -27.69 7.23
N SER A 67 -0.19 -28.98 7.53
CA SER A 67 -0.87 -30.10 6.85
C SER A 67 -2.30 -30.37 7.34
N LEU A 68 -2.77 -29.68 8.39
CA LEU A 68 -4.12 -29.88 8.95
C LEU A 68 -5.21 -29.12 8.19
N ALA A 69 -4.83 -28.29 7.21
CA ALA A 69 -5.77 -27.49 6.43
C ALA A 69 -6.66 -28.32 5.48
N THR A 70 -6.36 -29.59 5.25
CA THR A 70 -7.10 -30.44 4.29
C THR A 70 -8.16 -31.35 4.93
N ASP A 71 -8.42 -31.22 6.23
CA ASP A 71 -9.41 -32.06 6.92
C ASP A 71 -10.07 -31.31 8.09
N LEU A 72 -10.80 -30.23 7.75
CA LEU A 72 -11.56 -29.48 8.74
C LEU A 72 -12.89 -30.17 9.02
N ASP A 73 -13.20 -30.38 10.30
CA ASP A 73 -14.48 -30.92 10.74
C ASP A 73 -15.62 -29.98 10.32
N LYS A 74 -16.52 -30.47 9.45
CA LYS A 74 -17.67 -29.71 8.93
C LYS A 74 -18.54 -29.14 10.04
N SER A 75 -18.66 -29.83 11.17
CA SER A 75 -19.45 -29.35 12.31
C SER A 75 -18.81 -28.13 12.98
N LYS A 76 -17.52 -28.21 13.32
CA LYS A 76 -16.75 -27.08 13.88
C LYS A 76 -16.72 -25.87 12.96
N MET A 77 -16.60 -26.11 11.66
CA MET A 77 -16.61 -25.05 10.66
C MET A 77 -17.98 -24.37 10.61
N ALA A 78 -19.07 -25.14 10.56
CA ALA A 78 -20.43 -24.59 10.58
C ALA A 78 -20.69 -23.77 11.87
N ASP A 79 -20.24 -24.26 13.02
CA ASP A 79 -20.36 -23.55 14.29
C ASP A 79 -19.54 -22.26 14.31
N TYR A 80 -18.31 -22.27 13.78
CA TYR A 80 -17.47 -21.09 13.66
C TYR A 80 -18.17 -19.98 12.85
N TYR A 81 -18.63 -20.27 11.63
CA TYR A 81 -19.29 -19.26 10.79
C TYR A 81 -20.67 -18.83 11.34
N ARG A 82 -21.41 -19.74 11.98
CA ARG A 82 -22.64 -19.37 12.70
C ARG A 82 -22.36 -18.39 13.84
N SER A 83 -21.27 -18.58 14.58
CA SER A 83 -20.88 -17.77 15.73
C SER A 83 -20.44 -16.35 15.38
N LYS A 84 -19.99 -16.09 14.14
CA LYS A 84 -19.50 -14.77 13.71
C LYS A 84 -20.54 -13.67 13.83
N ILE A 85 -21.83 -14.00 13.69
CA ILE A 85 -22.93 -13.05 13.78
C ILE A 85 -23.93 -13.60 14.78
N SER A 86 -24.17 -12.87 15.86
CA SER A 86 -25.24 -13.21 16.79
C SER A 86 -26.62 -12.92 16.19
N GLU A 87 -27.65 -13.57 16.71
CA GLU A 87 -29.04 -13.18 16.41
C GLU A 87 -29.26 -11.71 16.79
N PRO A 88 -29.89 -10.91 15.92
CA PRO A 88 -30.07 -9.49 16.17
C PRO A 88 -31.10 -9.27 17.27
N MET A 89 -30.70 -8.60 18.35
CA MET A 89 -31.59 -8.22 19.46
C MET A 89 -32.08 -6.77 19.37
N ASN A 90 -31.53 -5.99 18.43
CA ASN A 90 -31.85 -4.58 18.22
C ASN A 90 -31.46 -4.14 16.80
N ALA A 91 -31.80 -2.90 16.45
CA ALA A 91 -31.47 -2.28 15.16
C ALA A 91 -29.98 -2.34 14.81
N ASN A 92 -29.06 -2.11 15.74
CA ASN A 92 -27.62 -2.21 15.47
C ASN A 92 -27.19 -3.66 15.18
N GLY A 93 -27.82 -4.65 15.82
CA GLY A 93 -27.63 -6.07 15.50
C GLY A 93 -28.10 -6.42 14.10
N LEU A 94 -29.26 -5.88 13.67
CA LEU A 94 -29.76 -6.05 12.30
C LEU A 94 -28.80 -5.41 11.28
N LEU A 95 -28.27 -4.22 11.56
CA LEU A 95 -27.29 -3.56 10.71
C LEU A 95 -26.02 -4.42 10.51
N ARG A 96 -25.47 -4.98 11.59
CA ARG A 96 -24.31 -5.89 11.50
C ARG A 96 -24.61 -7.14 10.68
N LEU A 97 -25.82 -7.69 10.81
CA LEU A 97 -26.27 -8.81 10.00
C LEU A 97 -26.36 -8.42 8.52
N MET A 98 -26.88 -7.24 8.20
CA MET A 98 -26.95 -6.72 6.82
C MET A 98 -25.56 -6.43 6.22
N ASP A 99 -24.61 -5.96 7.03
CA ASP A 99 -23.25 -5.68 6.58
C ASP A 99 -22.49 -6.92 6.10
N MET A 100 -22.79 -8.09 6.68
CA MET A 100 -22.16 -9.36 6.33
C MET A 100 -23.03 -10.21 5.38
N GLY A 101 -24.33 -10.29 5.66
CA GLY A 101 -25.29 -11.15 4.95
C GLY A 101 -25.92 -10.53 3.70
N GLY A 102 -25.54 -9.31 3.36
CA GLY A 102 -26.15 -8.54 2.28
C GLY A 102 -27.50 -7.91 2.64
N GLY A 103 -28.16 -7.34 1.63
CA GLY A 103 -29.38 -6.56 1.82
C GLY A 103 -30.64 -7.36 2.16
N LEU A 104 -31.61 -6.69 2.77
CA LEU A 104 -32.96 -7.24 2.99
C LEU A 104 -33.81 -7.11 1.72
N ASN A 105 -34.58 -8.16 1.43
CA ASN A 105 -35.54 -8.15 0.33
C ASN A 105 -36.78 -7.29 0.68
N LYS A 106 -37.76 -7.23 -0.23
CA LYS A 106 -39.01 -6.48 -0.02
C LYS A 106 -39.85 -7.01 1.16
N GLU A 107 -39.69 -8.29 1.49
CA GLU A 107 -40.37 -8.98 2.60
C GLU A 107 -39.57 -8.88 3.91
N LEU A 108 -38.49 -8.09 3.92
CA LEU A 108 -37.58 -7.90 5.04
C LEU A 108 -36.85 -9.18 5.50
N SER A 109 -36.68 -10.15 4.61
CA SER A 109 -35.84 -11.32 4.83
C SER A 109 -34.42 -11.10 4.31
N ASN A 110 -33.45 -11.76 4.94
CA ASN A 110 -32.06 -11.76 4.52
C ASN A 110 -31.73 -13.06 3.77
N PRO A 111 -31.09 -13.02 2.59
CA PRO A 111 -30.79 -14.21 1.79
C PRO A 111 -29.92 -15.26 2.50
N LEU A 112 -29.05 -14.85 3.43
CA LEU A 112 -28.08 -15.73 4.09
C LEU A 112 -28.48 -16.08 5.52
N TYR A 113 -29.06 -15.13 6.23
CA TYR A 113 -29.39 -15.26 7.64
C TYR A 113 -30.90 -15.30 7.89
N GLU A 114 -31.69 -15.78 6.92
CA GLU A 114 -33.14 -15.94 7.07
C GLU A 114 -33.50 -16.67 8.37
N HIS A 115 -32.78 -17.77 8.68
CA HIS A 115 -32.97 -18.55 9.90
C HIS A 115 -32.80 -17.74 11.20
N LYS A 116 -31.98 -16.68 11.21
CA LYS A 116 -31.77 -15.81 12.39
C LYS A 116 -32.85 -14.74 12.54
N LEU A 117 -33.69 -14.57 11.53
CA LEU A 117 -34.79 -13.59 11.52
C LEU A 117 -36.16 -14.26 11.70
N LYS A 118 -36.26 -15.58 11.53
CA LYS A 118 -37.54 -16.33 11.56
C LYS A 118 -38.32 -16.19 12.85
N ASP A 119 -37.63 -16.09 13.99
CA ASP A 119 -38.26 -16.02 15.31
C ASP A 119 -38.53 -14.58 15.78
N ILE A 120 -38.25 -13.58 14.92
CA ILE A 120 -38.46 -12.16 15.21
C ILE A 120 -39.75 -11.70 14.57
N ASP A 121 -40.63 -11.06 15.35
CA ASP A 121 -41.89 -10.52 14.86
C ASP A 121 -41.65 -9.44 13.78
N LEU A 122 -42.45 -9.49 12.72
CA LEU A 122 -42.36 -8.58 11.57
C LEU A 122 -42.56 -7.12 11.98
N GLU A 123 -43.37 -6.85 13.01
CA GLU A 123 -43.56 -5.50 13.55
C GLU A 123 -42.27 -4.96 14.19
N VAL A 124 -41.56 -5.80 14.94
CA VAL A 124 -40.28 -5.45 15.57
C VAL A 124 -39.24 -5.19 14.50
N LEU A 125 -39.15 -6.07 13.50
CA LEU A 125 -38.18 -5.93 12.41
C LEU A 125 -38.45 -4.69 11.56
N THR A 126 -39.73 -4.38 11.32
CA THR A 126 -40.18 -3.13 10.68
C THR A 126 -39.75 -1.90 11.50
N SER A 127 -39.86 -1.95 12.83
CA SER A 127 -39.43 -0.86 13.70
C SER A 127 -37.92 -0.61 13.61
N TRP A 128 -37.11 -1.68 13.55
CA TRP A 128 -35.66 -1.58 13.42
C TRP A 128 -35.24 -1.01 12.07
N VAL A 129 -35.89 -1.43 10.98
CA VAL A 129 -35.60 -0.88 9.64
C VAL A 129 -35.94 0.61 9.58
N ARG A 130 -37.06 1.04 10.19
CA ARG A 130 -37.40 2.48 10.29
C ARG A 130 -36.36 3.25 11.09
N GLU A 131 -35.98 2.75 12.26
CA GLU A 131 -34.94 3.39 13.09
C GLU A 131 -33.61 3.55 12.33
N LEU A 132 -33.16 2.50 11.64
CA LEU A 132 -31.93 2.54 10.85
C LEU A 132 -32.02 3.50 9.66
N ALA A 133 -33.18 3.57 9.00
CA ALA A 133 -33.43 4.46 7.88
C ALA A 133 -33.48 5.92 8.31
N GLU A 134 -34.12 6.22 9.45
CA GLU A 134 -34.15 7.56 10.07
C GLU A 134 -32.74 8.00 10.51
N ARG A 135 -31.92 7.06 11.01
CA ARG A 135 -30.50 7.28 11.33
C ARG A 135 -29.60 7.38 10.10
N GLY A 136 -30.12 7.10 8.90
CA GLY A 136 -29.36 7.13 7.65
C GLY A 136 -28.28 6.03 7.53
N LEU A 137 -28.43 4.91 8.25
CA LEU A 137 -27.47 3.80 8.24
C LEU A 137 -27.79 2.72 7.20
N ILE A 138 -29.04 2.70 6.72
CA ILE A 138 -29.49 1.85 5.62
C ILE A 138 -30.21 2.70 4.58
N ALA A 139 -30.20 2.22 3.34
CA ALA A 139 -30.91 2.85 2.24
C ALA A 139 -31.37 1.84 1.18
N ARG A 140 -32.33 2.28 0.37
CA ARG A 140 -32.78 1.57 -0.84
C ARG A 140 -32.02 2.08 -2.04
N VAL A 141 -31.63 1.14 -2.91
CA VAL A 141 -30.94 1.43 -4.17
C VAL A 141 -31.95 1.32 -5.32
N ARG A 142 -31.85 2.19 -6.33
CA ARG A 142 -32.57 2.06 -7.60
C ARG A 142 -31.77 2.62 -8.78
N GLY A 143 -32.21 2.31 -9.99
CA GLY A 143 -31.61 2.88 -11.20
C GLY A 143 -30.30 2.18 -11.58
N THR A 144 -30.06 0.98 -11.05
CA THR A 144 -28.91 0.14 -11.44
C THR A 144 -29.18 -0.63 -12.73
N GLY A 145 -30.45 -0.78 -13.11
CA GLY A 145 -30.88 -1.63 -14.22
C GLY A 145 -30.95 -3.12 -13.86
N HIS A 146 -30.59 -3.51 -12.64
CA HIS A 146 -30.58 -4.89 -12.19
C HIS A 146 -31.72 -5.19 -11.20
N GLU A 147 -32.70 -5.99 -11.61
CA GLU A 147 -33.94 -6.24 -10.85
C GLU A 147 -33.71 -6.84 -9.45
N GLN A 148 -32.64 -7.63 -9.27
CA GLN A 148 -32.33 -8.23 -7.98
C GLN A 148 -31.70 -7.25 -6.98
N ILE A 149 -31.33 -6.05 -7.39
CA ILE A 149 -30.65 -5.05 -6.54
C ILE A 149 -31.59 -3.88 -6.28
N ASP A 150 -32.26 -3.41 -7.34
CA ASP A 150 -33.20 -2.32 -7.24
C ASP A 150 -34.30 -2.62 -6.22
N ASN A 151 -34.65 -1.62 -5.42
CA ASN A 151 -35.67 -1.62 -4.38
C ASN A 151 -35.36 -2.43 -3.10
N LYS A 152 -34.21 -3.09 -2.97
CA LYS A 152 -33.76 -3.76 -1.74
C LYS A 152 -33.15 -2.78 -0.73
N TRP A 153 -33.16 -3.17 0.55
CA TRP A 153 -32.53 -2.42 1.63
C TRP A 153 -31.09 -2.89 1.84
N PHE A 154 -30.15 -1.98 1.86
CA PHE A 154 -28.74 -2.26 2.13
C PHE A 154 -28.23 -1.34 3.24
N SER A 155 -27.20 -1.76 3.97
CA SER A 155 -26.38 -0.80 4.71
C SER A 155 -25.75 0.19 3.74
N MET A 156 -25.39 1.39 4.22
CA MET A 156 -24.79 2.41 3.33
C MET A 156 -23.56 1.89 2.58
N ARG A 157 -22.73 1.06 3.23
CA ARG A 157 -21.57 0.39 2.62
C ARG A 157 -22.01 -0.56 1.50
N MET A 158 -22.98 -1.44 1.78
CA MET A 158 -23.46 -2.43 0.81
C MET A 158 -24.26 -1.81 -0.34
N ALA A 159 -24.92 -0.69 -0.10
CA ALA A 159 -25.63 0.05 -1.14
C ALA A 159 -24.68 0.50 -2.25
N ASP A 160 -23.48 0.96 -1.88
CA ASP A 160 -22.47 1.41 -2.84
C ASP A 160 -21.86 0.24 -3.62
N VAL A 161 -21.52 -0.86 -2.94
CA VAL A 161 -20.97 -2.07 -3.58
C VAL A 161 -21.99 -2.68 -4.55
N HIS A 162 -23.20 -2.95 -4.08
CA HIS A 162 -24.23 -3.59 -4.91
C HIS A 162 -24.74 -2.64 -6.01
N GLY A 163 -24.92 -1.35 -5.70
CA GLY A 163 -25.30 -0.35 -6.71
C GLY A 163 -24.29 -0.27 -7.85
N THR A 164 -23.00 -0.26 -7.51
CA THR A 164 -21.91 -0.21 -8.48
C THR A 164 -21.86 -1.47 -9.34
N LEU A 165 -21.81 -2.66 -8.73
CA LEU A 165 -21.77 -3.93 -9.46
C LEU A 165 -23.01 -4.16 -10.33
N GLY A 166 -24.19 -3.71 -9.88
CA GLY A 166 -25.42 -3.77 -10.66
C GLY A 166 -25.34 -2.96 -11.95
N CYS A 167 -24.87 -1.72 -11.87
CA CYS A 167 -24.69 -0.88 -13.06
C CYS A 167 -23.65 -1.45 -14.01
N LEU A 168 -22.54 -1.96 -13.49
CA LEU A 168 -21.45 -2.52 -14.29
C LEU A 168 -21.88 -3.76 -15.05
N ALA A 169 -22.67 -4.63 -14.41
CA ALA A 169 -23.24 -5.82 -15.06
C ALA A 169 -24.12 -5.45 -16.27
N VAL A 170 -24.90 -4.37 -16.17
CA VAL A 170 -25.78 -3.90 -17.26
C VAL A 170 -24.99 -3.13 -18.34
N ALA A 171 -23.91 -2.44 -17.97
CA ALA A 171 -23.12 -1.59 -18.85
C ALA A 171 -22.07 -2.36 -19.70
N GLY A 172 -22.17 -3.69 -19.80
CA GLY A 172 -21.25 -4.52 -20.59
C GLY A 172 -20.09 -5.14 -19.79
N GLY A 173 -20.04 -4.96 -18.48
CA GLY A 173 -19.10 -5.67 -17.61
C GLY A 173 -19.32 -7.19 -17.60
N SER A 174 -20.50 -7.67 -18.05
CA SER A 174 -20.78 -9.10 -18.26
C SER A 174 -20.04 -9.70 -19.45
N ASP A 175 -19.49 -8.87 -20.34
CA ASP A 175 -18.95 -9.29 -21.63
C ASP A 175 -17.42 -9.10 -21.73
N LEU A 176 -16.80 -8.54 -20.68
CA LEU A 176 -15.36 -8.26 -20.60
C LEU A 176 -14.63 -9.26 -19.71
N GLU A 177 -13.36 -9.53 -20.02
CA GLU A 177 -12.50 -10.38 -19.19
C GLU A 177 -11.94 -9.63 -17.96
N ASP A 178 -11.69 -8.32 -18.08
CA ASP A 178 -11.26 -7.44 -16.97
C ASP A 178 -12.19 -6.24 -16.83
N ILE A 179 -12.75 -6.08 -15.63
CA ILE A 179 -13.66 -4.97 -15.28
C ILE A 179 -12.99 -3.60 -15.39
N ARG A 180 -11.66 -3.55 -15.29
CA ARG A 180 -10.90 -2.30 -15.31
C ARG A 180 -10.86 -1.65 -16.69
N GLU A 181 -11.10 -2.44 -17.74
CA GLU A 181 -11.17 -1.97 -19.13
C GLU A 181 -12.46 -1.23 -19.44
N LEU A 182 -13.50 -1.41 -18.62
CA LEU A 182 -14.75 -0.70 -18.80
C LEU A 182 -14.59 0.77 -18.41
N TYR A 183 -14.91 1.67 -19.35
CA TYR A 183 -15.05 3.09 -19.04
C TYR A 183 -16.34 3.31 -18.23
N THR A 184 -16.18 3.83 -17.01
CA THR A 184 -17.27 4.02 -16.03
C THR A 184 -17.83 5.43 -16.00
N GLY A 185 -17.26 6.35 -16.78
CA GLY A 185 -17.61 7.76 -16.75
C GLY A 185 -19.08 8.02 -17.11
N GLY A 186 -19.75 8.78 -16.25
CA GLY A 186 -21.16 9.17 -16.42
C GLY A 186 -22.19 8.14 -15.95
N LEU A 187 -21.78 6.94 -15.56
CA LEU A 187 -22.67 5.95 -14.95
C LEU A 187 -22.99 6.31 -13.49
N THR A 188 -24.25 6.18 -13.12
CA THR A 188 -24.75 6.57 -11.80
C THR A 188 -25.95 5.73 -11.40
N PHE A 189 -26.16 5.57 -10.10
CA PHE A 189 -27.38 4.99 -9.52
C PHE A 189 -27.96 5.95 -8.47
N GLU A 190 -29.12 5.60 -7.91
CA GLU A 190 -29.79 6.43 -6.92
C GLU A 190 -29.94 5.71 -5.58
N VAL A 191 -29.70 6.45 -4.50
CA VAL A 191 -29.86 5.99 -3.12
C VAL A 191 -30.92 6.83 -2.43
N GLY A 192 -31.90 6.15 -1.81
CA GLY A 192 -32.98 6.81 -1.09
C GLY A 192 -32.51 7.44 0.23
N SER A 193 -33.13 8.56 0.59
CA SER A 193 -32.91 9.27 1.85
C SER A 193 -34.18 9.96 2.31
N ASN A 194 -34.20 10.43 3.57
CA ASN A 194 -35.34 11.11 4.20
C ASN A 194 -36.63 10.29 4.08
N TYR A 195 -36.66 9.13 4.72
CA TYR A 195 -37.76 8.18 4.61
C TYR A 195 -39.02 8.62 5.36
N ASP A 196 -40.19 8.39 4.76
CA ASP A 196 -41.50 8.34 5.44
C ASP A 196 -41.97 6.89 5.51
N GLY A 197 -41.84 6.26 6.67
CA GLY A 197 -42.01 4.81 6.77
C GLY A 197 -41.00 4.06 5.88
N PHE A 198 -41.46 3.50 4.76
CA PHE A 198 -40.63 2.74 3.81
C PHE A 198 -40.40 3.45 2.45
N GLU A 199 -40.98 4.64 2.27
CA GLU A 199 -40.85 5.42 1.04
C GLU A 199 -39.78 6.51 1.20
N ALA A 200 -38.84 6.57 0.27
CA ALA A 200 -37.82 7.63 0.25
C ALA A 200 -38.42 8.92 -0.32
N LYS A 201 -38.37 10.03 0.41
CA LYS A 201 -38.79 11.35 -0.10
C LYS A 201 -37.77 11.93 -1.08
N GLU A 202 -36.50 11.61 -0.89
CA GLU A 202 -35.40 12.10 -1.70
C GLU A 202 -34.57 10.95 -2.25
N TRP A 203 -34.18 11.07 -3.51
CA TRP A 203 -33.26 10.14 -4.17
C TRP A 203 -32.00 10.89 -4.56
N LYS A 204 -30.89 10.48 -3.97
CA LYS A 204 -29.58 11.09 -4.21
C LYS A 204 -28.85 10.29 -5.27
N ARG A 205 -28.48 10.97 -6.36
CA ARG A 205 -27.67 10.38 -7.43
C ARG A 205 -26.25 10.17 -6.92
N LYS A 206 -25.74 8.94 -7.03
CA LYS A 206 -24.38 8.55 -6.70
C LYS A 206 -23.63 8.11 -7.96
N ASN A 207 -22.37 8.51 -8.04
CA ASN A 207 -21.42 7.96 -9.01
C ASN A 207 -21.03 6.54 -8.61
N LEU A 208 -20.57 5.75 -9.57
CA LEU A 208 -20.01 4.44 -9.29
C LEU A 208 -18.80 4.55 -8.36
N SER A 209 -18.69 3.58 -7.46
CA SER A 209 -17.45 3.34 -6.71
C SER A 209 -16.45 2.58 -7.58
N ASP A 210 -15.29 2.28 -7.01
CA ASP A 210 -14.25 1.49 -7.67
C ASP A 210 -14.78 0.09 -8.07
N PRO A 211 -14.84 -0.24 -9.38
CA PRO A 211 -15.43 -1.48 -9.88
C PRO A 211 -14.79 -2.72 -9.30
N GLN A 212 -13.45 -2.71 -9.27
CA GLN A 212 -12.68 -3.87 -8.87
C GLN A 212 -12.76 -4.08 -7.36
N ASP A 213 -12.70 -2.99 -6.59
CA ASP A 213 -12.84 -3.02 -5.14
C ASP A 213 -14.22 -3.54 -4.73
N CYS A 214 -15.28 -3.10 -5.41
CA CYS A 214 -16.62 -3.60 -5.13
C CYS A 214 -16.70 -5.12 -5.33
N LEU A 215 -16.11 -5.66 -6.41
CA LEU A 215 -16.11 -7.10 -6.67
C LEU A 215 -15.25 -7.85 -5.64
N ARG A 216 -14.09 -7.29 -5.29
CA ARG A 216 -13.18 -7.81 -4.26
C ARG A 216 -13.87 -7.90 -2.90
N MET A 217 -14.49 -6.80 -2.46
CA MET A 217 -15.23 -6.71 -1.20
C MET A 217 -16.37 -7.72 -1.19
N LYS A 218 -17.10 -7.85 -2.29
CA LYS A 218 -18.19 -8.82 -2.39
C LYS A 218 -17.72 -10.25 -2.20
N LEU A 219 -16.59 -10.62 -2.82
CA LEU A 219 -15.99 -11.94 -2.66
C LEU A 219 -15.51 -12.19 -1.22
N LEU A 220 -14.85 -11.20 -0.60
CA LEU A 220 -14.41 -11.30 0.79
C LEU A 220 -15.59 -11.45 1.76
N ASP A 221 -16.69 -10.71 1.55
CA ASP A 221 -17.89 -10.82 2.39
C ASP A 221 -18.58 -12.19 2.22
N MET A 222 -18.62 -12.74 1.00
CA MET A 222 -19.16 -14.08 0.74
C MET A 222 -18.34 -15.16 1.47
N LEU A 223 -17.02 -15.14 1.32
CA LEU A 223 -16.12 -16.09 1.99
C LEU A 223 -16.14 -15.91 3.51
N GLY A 224 -16.18 -14.67 4.00
CA GLY A 224 -16.21 -14.37 5.43
C GLY A 224 -17.50 -14.79 6.13
N SER A 225 -18.61 -14.83 5.39
CA SER A 225 -19.94 -15.15 5.91
C SER A 225 -20.27 -16.64 5.83
N GLU A 226 -19.85 -17.30 4.75
CA GLU A 226 -20.27 -18.66 4.40
C GLU A 226 -19.14 -19.70 4.52
N GLY A 227 -17.88 -19.24 4.55
CA GLY A 227 -16.71 -20.08 4.65
C GLY A 227 -16.17 -20.59 3.33
N PRO A 228 -15.49 -21.77 3.32
CA PRO A 228 -14.90 -22.34 2.12
C PRO A 228 -15.90 -22.51 0.98
N GLN A 229 -15.57 -21.99 -0.21
CA GLN A 229 -16.42 -22.06 -1.40
C GLN A 229 -15.60 -22.36 -2.65
N VAL A 230 -16.15 -23.19 -3.54
CA VAL A 230 -15.55 -23.44 -4.87
C VAL A 230 -15.74 -22.25 -5.81
N SER A 231 -14.82 -22.08 -6.77
CA SER A 231 -14.89 -21.01 -7.79
C SER A 231 -16.26 -20.94 -8.47
N ASP A 232 -16.79 -22.09 -8.89
CA ASP A 232 -18.06 -22.18 -9.63
C ASP A 232 -19.28 -21.73 -8.80
N SER A 233 -19.26 -21.97 -7.48
CA SER A 233 -20.30 -21.53 -6.55
C SER A 233 -20.30 -19.99 -6.41
N LEU A 234 -19.10 -19.40 -6.31
CA LEU A 234 -18.94 -17.94 -6.26
C LEU A 234 -19.37 -17.29 -7.58
N CYS A 235 -18.92 -17.85 -8.71
CA CYS A 235 -19.24 -17.35 -10.04
C CYS A 235 -20.74 -17.41 -10.34
N GLY A 236 -21.41 -18.53 -10.00
CA GLY A 236 -22.84 -18.70 -10.26
C GLY A 236 -23.77 -17.69 -9.56
N ARG A 237 -23.25 -16.93 -8.59
CA ARG A 237 -24.00 -15.93 -7.82
C ARG A 237 -23.68 -14.49 -8.22
N LEU A 238 -22.69 -14.28 -9.08
CA LEU A 238 -22.24 -12.97 -9.51
C LEU A 238 -22.58 -12.76 -11.00
N PRO A 239 -23.05 -11.58 -11.40
CA PRO A 239 -23.42 -11.29 -12.79
C PRO A 239 -22.18 -10.98 -13.66
N PHE A 240 -21.07 -11.69 -13.45
CA PHE A 240 -19.79 -11.45 -14.11
C PHE A 240 -19.22 -12.77 -14.67
N PRO A 241 -18.42 -12.72 -15.76
CA PRO A 241 -17.75 -13.89 -16.31
C PRO A 241 -16.86 -14.60 -15.29
N LYS A 242 -16.79 -15.92 -15.41
CA LYS A 242 -15.92 -16.77 -14.56
C LYS A 242 -14.47 -16.29 -14.56
N ALA A 243 -13.93 -15.94 -15.72
CA ALA A 243 -12.55 -15.46 -15.87
C ALA A 243 -12.26 -14.23 -14.99
N GLN A 244 -13.21 -13.28 -14.93
CA GLN A 244 -13.09 -12.07 -14.14
C GLN A 244 -13.12 -12.34 -12.63
N VAL A 245 -14.05 -13.19 -12.18
CA VAL A 245 -14.16 -13.59 -10.77
C VAL A 245 -12.90 -14.35 -10.33
N GLU A 246 -12.40 -15.27 -11.17
CA GLU A 246 -11.17 -16.00 -10.92
C GLU A 246 -9.93 -15.11 -10.88
N ALA A 247 -9.85 -14.09 -11.75
CA ALA A 247 -8.77 -13.11 -11.72
C ALA A 247 -8.75 -12.33 -10.40
N VAL A 248 -9.91 -11.93 -9.87
CA VAL A 248 -9.98 -11.24 -8.57
C VAL A 248 -9.66 -12.18 -7.40
N LEU A 249 -10.11 -13.44 -7.45
CA LEU A 249 -9.74 -14.44 -6.44
C LEU A 249 -8.24 -14.71 -6.43
N GLN A 250 -7.61 -14.80 -7.61
CA GLN A 250 -6.17 -14.93 -7.74
C GLN A 250 -5.43 -13.72 -7.16
N GLU A 251 -5.92 -12.50 -7.42
CA GLU A 251 -5.34 -11.30 -6.80
C GLU A 251 -5.45 -11.32 -5.26
N LEU A 252 -6.60 -11.74 -4.74
CA LEU A 252 -6.83 -11.89 -3.30
C LEU A 252 -5.91 -12.95 -2.68
N GLU A 253 -5.64 -14.04 -3.39
CA GLU A 253 -4.67 -15.07 -3.00
C GLU A 253 -3.24 -14.50 -2.98
N MET A 254 -2.82 -13.81 -4.06
CA MET A 254 -1.50 -13.18 -4.14
C MET A 254 -1.28 -12.14 -3.03
N LYS A 255 -2.35 -11.46 -2.61
CA LYS A 255 -2.36 -10.51 -1.48
C LYS A 255 -2.48 -11.18 -0.11
N ASN A 256 -2.56 -12.50 -0.04
CA ASN A 256 -2.73 -13.30 1.19
C ASN A 256 -4.00 -12.99 2.01
N LEU A 257 -5.04 -12.48 1.35
CA LEU A 257 -6.36 -12.27 1.97
C LEU A 257 -7.21 -13.54 1.91
N VAL A 258 -7.02 -14.31 0.84
CA VAL A 258 -7.71 -15.57 0.58
C VAL A 258 -6.67 -16.69 0.43
N SER A 259 -7.05 -17.91 0.78
CA SER A 259 -6.27 -19.13 0.64
C SER A 259 -7.07 -20.16 -0.15
N ILE A 260 -6.40 -20.95 -1.00
CA ILE A 260 -7.01 -22.03 -1.77
C ILE A 260 -6.57 -23.40 -1.21
N GLY A 261 -7.52 -24.32 -1.02
CA GLY A 261 -7.27 -25.62 -0.43
C GLY A 261 -8.45 -26.59 -0.57
N PHE A 262 -8.35 -27.76 0.06
CA PHE A 262 -9.42 -28.76 0.11
C PHE A 262 -9.93 -28.87 1.54
N PHE A 263 -10.69 -27.87 2.00
CA PHE A 263 -11.03 -27.73 3.41
C PHE A 263 -12.16 -28.67 3.82
N THR A 264 -13.12 -28.92 2.93
CA THR A 264 -14.33 -29.72 3.18
C THR A 264 -14.35 -31.08 2.49
N GLN A 265 -13.17 -31.53 2.02
CA GLN A 265 -12.94 -32.78 1.27
C GLN A 265 -13.67 -32.83 -0.09
N THR A 266 -13.77 -31.70 -0.79
CA THR A 266 -14.26 -31.62 -2.17
C THR A 266 -13.20 -32.11 -3.16
N ASP A 267 -13.63 -32.44 -4.39
CA ASP A 267 -12.71 -32.76 -5.48
C ASP A 267 -12.09 -31.53 -6.15
N GLU A 268 -12.71 -30.36 -5.92
CA GLU A 268 -12.32 -29.05 -6.45
C GLU A 268 -11.77 -28.15 -5.34
N GLY A 269 -10.84 -27.27 -5.69
CA GLY A 269 -10.25 -26.32 -4.75
C GLY A 269 -11.27 -25.30 -4.25
N GLU A 270 -11.29 -25.11 -2.94
CA GLU A 270 -12.12 -24.15 -2.22
C GLU A 270 -11.28 -22.96 -1.78
N TYR A 271 -11.88 -21.77 -1.85
CA TYR A 271 -11.32 -20.53 -1.33
C TYR A 271 -11.86 -20.25 0.06
N ILE A 272 -11.00 -19.81 0.99
CA ILE A 272 -11.36 -19.37 2.35
C ILE A 272 -10.62 -18.08 2.70
N LEU A 273 -11.16 -17.24 3.58
CA LEU A 273 -10.38 -16.13 4.13
C LEU A 273 -9.17 -16.66 4.92
N ARG A 274 -8.01 -16.05 4.72
CA ARG A 274 -6.75 -16.47 5.35
C ARG A 274 -6.79 -16.35 6.88
N VAL A 275 -7.46 -15.30 7.38
CA VAL A 275 -7.68 -15.09 8.83
C VAL A 275 -8.56 -16.20 9.42
N ASP A 276 -9.58 -16.64 8.69
CA ASP A 276 -10.47 -17.71 9.13
C ASP A 276 -9.74 -19.06 9.15
N GLU A 277 -8.95 -19.35 8.11
CA GLU A 277 -8.10 -20.55 8.08
C GLU A 277 -7.18 -20.59 9.31
N TYR A 278 -6.50 -19.49 9.63
CA TYR A 278 -5.62 -19.41 10.79
C TYR A 278 -6.36 -19.65 12.11
N ARG A 279 -7.55 -19.09 12.29
CA ARG A 279 -8.36 -19.29 13.50
C ARG A 279 -8.88 -20.72 13.62
N ILE A 280 -9.41 -21.28 12.53
CA ILE A 280 -9.99 -22.64 12.53
C ILE A 280 -8.90 -23.70 12.75
N THR A 281 -7.69 -23.48 12.26
CA THR A 281 -6.55 -24.42 12.42
C THR A 281 -5.85 -24.31 13.79
N GLY A 282 -6.38 -23.52 14.73
CA GLY A 282 -5.90 -23.46 16.12
C GLY A 282 -4.93 -22.31 16.41
N GLY A 283 -4.93 -21.24 15.61
CA GLY A 283 -4.20 -20.01 15.90
C GLY A 283 -4.60 -19.42 17.25
N SER A 284 -3.62 -19.25 18.15
CA SER A 284 -3.82 -18.80 19.53
C SER A 284 -3.59 -17.30 19.75
N VAL A 285 -3.01 -16.61 18.76
CA VAL A 285 -2.69 -15.19 18.84
C VAL A 285 -3.76 -14.40 18.10
N GLU A 286 -4.15 -13.27 18.68
CA GLU A 286 -4.99 -12.30 17.99
C GLU A 286 -4.22 -11.69 16.82
N VAL A 287 -4.68 -11.99 15.61
CA VAL A 287 -4.05 -11.52 14.36
C VAL A 287 -4.91 -10.45 13.71
N VAL A 288 -4.21 -9.45 13.17
CA VAL A 288 -4.80 -8.42 12.31
C VAL A 288 -4.56 -8.81 10.86
N ASP A 289 -5.57 -8.59 10.02
CA ASP A 289 -5.42 -8.76 8.58
C ASP A 289 -4.38 -7.78 8.01
N TYR A 290 -3.64 -8.22 6.98
CA TYR A 290 -2.61 -7.39 6.38
C TYR A 290 -3.21 -6.14 5.70
N ARG A 291 -4.41 -6.22 5.12
CA ARG A 291 -5.06 -5.06 4.50
C ARG A 291 -5.40 -4.00 5.53
N THR A 292 -5.93 -4.39 6.70
CA THR A 292 -6.19 -3.47 7.81
C THR A 292 -4.92 -2.73 8.23
N LEU A 293 -3.80 -3.45 8.31
CA LEU A 293 -2.49 -2.84 8.59
C LEU A 293 -2.08 -1.82 7.52
N GLN A 294 -2.23 -2.15 6.23
CA GLN A 294 -1.91 -1.25 5.12
C GLN A 294 -2.80 0.01 5.13
N ASN A 295 -4.10 -0.14 5.37
CA ASN A 295 -5.04 0.97 5.44
C ASN A 295 -4.75 1.90 6.61
N HIS A 296 -4.41 1.35 7.78
CA HIS A 296 -3.96 2.16 8.93
C HIS A 296 -2.69 2.95 8.60
N LEU A 297 -1.71 2.30 7.96
CA LEU A 297 -0.48 2.95 7.54
C LEU A 297 -0.73 4.05 6.49
N LEU A 298 -1.68 3.84 5.57
CA LEU A 298 -2.11 4.84 4.60
C LEU A 298 -2.72 6.05 5.31
N ALA A 299 -3.73 5.83 6.14
CA ALA A 299 -4.43 6.88 6.87
C ALA A 299 -3.46 7.70 7.75
N LYS A 300 -2.53 7.02 8.43
CA LYS A 300 -1.49 7.67 9.22
C LYS A 300 -0.52 8.48 8.35
N SER A 301 -0.10 7.92 7.22
CA SER A 301 0.88 8.56 6.32
C SER A 301 0.30 9.79 5.62
N PHE A 302 -0.98 9.77 5.25
CA PHE A 302 -1.65 10.85 4.52
C PHE A 302 -2.59 11.66 5.40
N LYS A 303 -2.33 11.68 6.72
CA LYS A 303 -2.97 12.62 7.61
C LYS A 303 -2.64 14.04 7.13
N GLU A 304 -3.69 14.81 6.91
CA GLU A 304 -3.57 16.17 6.41
C GLU A 304 -3.30 17.14 7.58
N TYR A 305 -2.34 18.05 7.37
CA TYR A 305 -1.93 19.07 8.33
C TYR A 305 -2.16 20.48 7.78
N ASP A 306 -2.43 21.43 8.66
CA ASP A 306 -2.53 22.85 8.29
C ASP A 306 -1.14 23.43 8.01
N GLU A 307 -0.14 23.05 8.81
CA GLU A 307 1.22 23.60 8.75
C GLU A 307 2.24 22.57 8.21
N PRO A 308 3.12 22.96 7.28
CA PRO A 308 4.15 22.07 6.75
C PRO A 308 5.09 21.49 7.82
N SER A 309 5.35 22.22 8.90
CA SER A 309 6.20 21.75 9.99
C SER A 309 5.64 20.49 10.66
N ASP A 310 4.32 20.38 10.79
CA ASP A 310 3.69 19.24 11.43
C ASP A 310 3.69 18.00 10.51
N ALA A 311 3.49 18.21 9.21
CA ALA A 311 3.69 17.15 8.22
C ALA A 311 5.14 16.64 8.20
N ILE A 312 6.14 17.53 8.28
CA ILE A 312 7.56 17.14 8.37
C ILE A 312 7.81 16.34 9.66
N ARG A 313 7.24 16.76 10.80
CA ARG A 313 7.36 16.03 12.07
C ARG A 313 6.80 14.62 11.96
N ASN A 314 5.61 14.49 11.40
CA ASN A 314 4.95 13.19 11.21
C ASN A 314 5.76 12.28 10.28
N LEU A 315 6.24 12.79 9.15
CA LEU A 315 7.08 12.04 8.21
C LEU A 315 8.47 11.75 8.76
N THR A 316 8.90 12.47 9.81
CA THR A 316 10.25 12.46 10.39
C THR A 316 11.32 13.03 9.47
N LEU A 317 11.30 12.67 8.19
CA LEU A 317 12.25 13.07 7.15
C LEU A 317 11.49 13.32 5.84
N VAL A 318 11.74 14.48 5.22
CA VAL A 318 11.25 14.82 3.87
C VAL A 318 12.44 14.96 2.92
N GLN A 319 12.45 14.22 1.82
CA GLN A 319 13.52 14.29 0.81
C GLN A 319 13.15 15.20 -0.35
N ARG A 320 11.87 15.19 -0.74
CA ARG A 320 11.34 15.93 -1.87
C ARG A 320 10.10 16.72 -1.47
N ARG A 321 9.92 17.87 -2.09
CA ARG A 321 8.72 18.71 -1.90
C ARG A 321 7.42 18.00 -2.25
N ASP A 322 7.48 17.05 -3.19
CA ASP A 322 6.37 16.24 -3.68
C ASP A 322 5.77 15.38 -2.56
N GLU A 323 6.57 15.04 -1.54
CA GLU A 323 6.14 14.24 -0.39
C GLU A 323 5.20 15.04 0.54
N LEU A 324 5.12 16.36 0.41
CA LEU A 324 4.18 17.19 1.18
C LEU A 324 2.83 17.43 0.47
N LEU A 325 2.73 17.12 -0.82
CA LEU A 325 1.57 17.47 -1.66
C LEU A 325 0.25 16.96 -1.09
N HIS A 326 0.23 15.70 -0.65
CA HIS A 326 -0.97 15.02 -0.14
C HIS A 326 -1.07 15.05 1.40
N ARG A 327 -0.31 15.92 2.06
CA ARG A 327 -0.17 15.94 3.53
C ARG A 327 -0.34 17.32 4.14
N VAL A 328 -0.37 18.37 3.32
CA VAL A 328 -0.50 19.75 3.77
C VAL A 328 -1.61 20.42 2.98
N LYS A 329 -2.56 21.04 3.67
CA LYS A 329 -3.70 21.72 3.04
C LYS A 329 -3.24 22.78 2.06
N ASN A 330 -3.78 22.74 0.85
CA ASN A 330 -3.53 23.72 -0.21
C ASN A 330 -2.04 23.92 -0.56
N TYR A 331 -1.21 22.89 -0.34
CA TYR A 331 0.22 22.98 -0.57
C TYR A 331 0.57 23.16 -2.04
N ARG A 332 1.52 24.05 -2.30
CA ARG A 332 2.04 24.34 -3.64
C ARG A 332 3.56 24.18 -3.68
N PHE A 333 4.10 23.74 -4.83
CA PHE A 333 5.54 23.56 -4.98
C PHE A 333 6.39 24.82 -4.79
N ARG A 334 5.79 26.02 -4.88
CA ARG A 334 6.43 27.30 -4.53
C ARG A 334 6.70 27.44 -3.04
N ASP A 335 5.82 26.89 -2.19
CA ASP A 335 5.87 27.02 -0.72
C ASP A 335 7.09 26.30 -0.16
N TRP A 336 7.58 25.28 -0.88
CA TRP A 336 8.84 24.59 -0.58
C TRP A 336 10.03 25.55 -0.40
N LYS A 337 10.02 26.68 -1.12
CA LYS A 337 11.08 27.68 -0.98
C LYS A 337 11.08 28.21 0.44
N ASP A 338 9.94 28.57 1.00
CA ASP A 338 9.88 29.19 2.32
C ASP A 338 10.21 28.17 3.41
N ILE A 339 9.68 26.95 3.30
CA ILE A 339 9.99 25.82 4.21
C ILE A 339 11.50 25.54 4.24
N LYS A 340 12.14 25.46 3.06
CA LYS A 340 13.57 25.13 2.97
C LYS A 340 14.46 26.17 3.66
N HIS A 341 14.04 27.44 3.70
CA HIS A 341 14.82 28.54 4.28
C HIS A 341 14.38 28.90 5.70
N ASP A 342 13.46 28.13 6.29
CA ASP A 342 13.06 28.30 7.68
C ASP A 342 14.23 27.97 8.62
N SER A 343 14.47 28.84 9.60
CA SER A 343 15.52 28.69 10.62
C SER A 343 15.33 27.50 11.57
N SER A 344 14.15 26.89 11.58
CA SER A 344 13.82 25.69 12.35
C SER A 344 14.00 24.40 11.54
N VAL A 345 14.27 24.51 10.23
CA VAL A 345 14.48 23.36 9.33
C VAL A 345 15.97 23.09 9.15
N PHE A 346 16.35 21.83 9.35
CA PHE A 346 17.70 21.33 9.09
C PHE A 346 17.71 20.35 7.94
N ASN A 347 18.75 20.45 7.11
CA ASN A 347 19.08 19.47 6.10
C ASN A 347 20.30 18.67 6.54
N GLY A 348 20.14 17.35 6.65
CA GLY A 348 21.21 16.46 7.12
C GLY A 348 21.11 15.09 6.48
N ARG A 349 22.04 14.20 6.86
CA ARG A 349 21.90 12.77 6.60
C ARG A 349 21.21 12.15 7.80
N LEU A 350 19.92 11.90 7.68
CA LEU A 350 19.04 11.52 8.78
C LEU A 350 18.88 9.99 8.82
N LEU A 351 17.66 9.49 8.68
CA LEU A 351 17.36 8.06 8.60
C LEU A 351 18.13 7.39 7.45
N HIS A 352 18.71 6.21 7.69
CA HIS A 352 19.50 5.46 6.69
C HIS A 352 20.64 6.24 6.02
N ASN A 353 21.16 7.30 6.64
CA ASN A 353 22.13 8.18 6.00
C ASN A 353 21.60 8.83 4.70
N ARG A 354 20.27 8.86 4.52
CA ARG A 354 19.57 9.56 3.44
C ARG A 354 19.60 11.05 3.71
N VAL A 355 19.85 11.82 2.66
CA VAL A 355 19.79 13.28 2.74
C VAL A 355 18.33 13.71 2.68
N GLY A 356 17.94 14.59 3.60
CA GLY A 356 16.69 15.34 3.51
C GLY A 356 16.52 16.30 4.67
N TYR A 357 15.29 16.74 4.87
CA TYR A 357 14.91 17.85 5.73
C TYR A 357 14.10 17.35 6.91
N THR A 358 14.31 17.96 8.08
CA THR A 358 13.58 17.70 9.31
C THR A 358 13.53 18.96 10.15
N MET A 359 12.70 18.94 11.18
CA MET A 359 12.61 20.02 12.16
C MET A 359 13.72 19.90 13.20
N LYS A 360 14.19 21.05 13.71
CA LYS A 360 15.25 21.14 14.73
C LYS A 360 14.93 20.32 15.99
N ASP A 361 13.67 20.30 16.39
CA ASP A 361 13.18 19.56 17.56
C ASP A 361 13.24 18.03 17.39
N GLN A 362 13.37 17.51 16.16
CA GLN A 362 13.52 16.08 15.90
C GLN A 362 14.98 15.60 15.89
N ILE A 363 15.95 16.52 15.88
CA ILE A 363 17.38 16.18 15.91
C ILE A 363 17.78 15.28 17.10
N PRO A 364 17.32 15.53 18.34
CA PRO A 364 17.58 14.65 19.49
C PRO A 364 17.22 13.18 19.25
N MET A 365 16.09 12.92 18.58
CA MET A 365 15.65 11.56 18.24
C MET A 365 16.63 10.91 17.27
N PHE A 366 17.04 11.59 16.20
CA PHE A 366 18.01 11.01 15.25
C PHE A 366 19.37 10.72 15.87
N LEU A 367 19.82 11.54 16.81
CA LEU A 367 21.05 11.29 17.54
C LEU A 367 20.91 10.07 18.46
N GLY A 368 19.78 9.91 19.15
CA GLY A 368 19.51 8.74 20.01
C GLY A 368 19.43 7.40 19.25
N LEU A 369 19.07 7.40 17.96
CA LEU A 369 19.06 6.20 17.11
C LEU A 369 20.46 5.78 16.61
N ARG A 370 21.50 6.55 16.94
CA ARG A 370 22.87 6.35 16.46
C ARG A 370 23.78 5.91 17.59
N SER A 371 24.87 5.25 17.22
CA SER A 371 25.98 5.01 18.14
C SER A 371 26.79 6.30 18.33
N GLU A 372 27.64 6.31 19.36
CA GLU A 372 28.58 7.41 19.56
C GLU A 372 29.42 7.67 18.31
N PRO A 373 29.57 8.95 17.90
CA PRO A 373 30.32 9.28 16.71
C PRO A 373 31.83 9.10 16.92
N TRP A 374 32.52 8.68 15.87
CA TRP A 374 33.98 8.71 15.80
C TRP A 374 34.45 9.98 15.11
N ILE A 375 35.27 10.77 15.81
CA ILE A 375 35.77 12.06 15.32
C ILE A 375 37.29 11.98 15.18
N GLY A 376 37.79 12.10 13.95
CA GLY A 376 39.21 12.17 13.66
C GLY A 376 39.78 13.58 13.88
N TYR A 377 41.09 13.71 13.80
CA TYR A 377 41.79 14.99 14.05
C TYR A 377 41.32 16.10 13.10
N LEU A 378 41.19 15.80 11.80
CA LEU A 378 40.77 16.78 10.80
C LEU A 378 39.28 17.12 10.94
N GLU A 379 38.45 16.14 11.29
CA GLU A 379 37.04 16.37 11.62
C GLU A 379 36.88 17.30 12.82
N GLN A 380 37.68 17.10 13.89
CA GLN A 380 37.67 17.96 15.07
C GLN A 380 38.13 19.40 14.72
N GLU A 381 39.21 19.55 13.97
CA GLU A 381 39.70 20.86 13.53
C GLU A 381 38.64 21.64 12.73
N LEU A 382 37.90 20.95 11.85
CA LEU A 382 36.79 21.56 11.12
C LEU A 382 35.62 21.91 12.05
N LEU A 383 35.30 21.05 13.02
CA LEU A 383 34.20 21.25 13.95
C LEU A 383 34.43 22.47 14.86
N ASP A 384 35.66 22.67 15.31
CA ASP A 384 36.05 23.78 16.19
C ASP A 384 36.04 25.13 15.47
N LYS A 385 36.16 25.13 14.13
CA LYS A 385 36.01 26.34 13.32
C LYS A 385 34.56 26.82 13.19
N ILE A 386 33.56 25.97 13.44
CA ILE A 386 32.14 26.30 13.23
C ILE A 386 31.60 27.08 14.43
N PRO A 387 31.25 28.37 14.29
CA PRO A 387 30.63 29.16 15.34
C PRO A 387 29.13 28.80 15.47
N PRO A 388 28.43 29.30 16.53
CA PRO A 388 26.99 29.05 16.69
C PRO A 388 26.13 29.48 15.48
N GLY A 389 26.51 30.56 14.81
CA GLY A 389 25.85 31.06 13.59
C GLY A 389 26.13 30.24 12.32
N GLY A 390 27.02 29.25 12.40
CA GLY A 390 27.42 28.38 11.30
C GLY A 390 28.38 29.04 10.30
N LEU A 391 28.89 28.23 9.35
CA LEU A 391 29.75 28.69 8.25
C LEU A 391 29.36 28.03 6.93
N SER A 392 29.56 28.72 5.81
CA SER A 392 29.53 28.09 4.51
C SER A 392 30.75 27.20 4.30
N ARG A 393 30.63 26.24 3.37
CA ARG A 393 31.76 25.38 2.99
C ARG A 393 33.00 26.16 2.54
N THR A 394 32.81 27.29 1.86
CA THR A 394 33.92 28.09 1.34
C THR A 394 34.68 28.75 2.48
N GLU A 395 33.96 29.27 3.48
CA GLU A 395 34.56 29.87 4.68
C GLU A 395 35.21 28.80 5.57
N LEU A 396 34.57 27.64 5.72
CA LEU A 396 35.10 26.54 6.51
C LEU A 396 36.44 26.01 5.96
N PHE A 397 36.61 26.03 4.63
CA PHE A 397 37.85 25.61 3.96
C PHE A 397 38.82 26.76 3.75
N ASP A 398 38.53 27.95 4.27
CA ASP A 398 39.46 29.07 4.18
C ASP A 398 40.71 28.83 5.03
N GLY A 399 41.85 29.33 4.55
CA GLY A 399 43.16 29.09 5.15
C GLY A 399 43.83 27.76 4.78
N TYR A 400 43.15 26.80 4.12
CA TYR A 400 43.80 25.58 3.63
C TYR A 400 44.43 25.76 2.23
N PRO A 401 45.55 25.06 1.91
CA PRO A 401 46.21 25.15 0.62
C PRO A 401 45.30 24.77 -0.56
N LYS A 402 45.24 25.64 -1.57
CA LYS A 402 44.48 25.44 -2.82
C LYS A 402 45.44 25.10 -3.98
N GLY A 403 44.92 24.67 -5.13
CA GLY A 403 45.70 24.32 -6.33
C GLY A 403 45.81 22.81 -6.63
N LYS A 404 46.25 22.45 -7.84
CA LYS A 404 46.31 21.05 -8.30
C LYS A 404 47.29 20.19 -7.47
N GLU A 405 48.39 20.77 -7.00
CA GLU A 405 49.41 20.10 -6.18
C GLU A 405 48.86 19.68 -4.80
N ASN A 406 47.96 20.50 -4.24
CA ASN A 406 47.30 20.28 -2.95
C ASN A 406 45.95 19.54 -3.06
N ALA A 407 45.69 18.89 -4.19
CA ALA A 407 44.42 18.20 -4.43
C ALA A 407 44.15 17.05 -3.44
N HIS A 408 45.19 16.48 -2.82
CA HIS A 408 45.06 15.46 -1.79
C HIS A 408 44.50 16.05 -0.49
N ILE A 409 45.01 17.20 -0.03
CA ILE A 409 44.48 17.94 1.14
C ILE A 409 43.02 18.33 0.93
N GLN A 410 42.70 18.87 -0.25
CA GLN A 410 41.33 19.25 -0.59
C GLN A 410 40.37 18.06 -0.65
N ARG A 411 40.86 16.86 -1.00
CA ARG A 411 40.08 15.62 -0.93
C ARG A 411 39.86 15.19 0.52
N SER A 412 40.90 15.23 1.36
CA SER A 412 40.80 14.92 2.79
C SER A 412 39.81 15.83 3.51
N LEU A 413 39.85 17.14 3.28
CA LEU A 413 38.89 18.11 3.86
C LEU A 413 37.44 17.82 3.46
N LYS A 414 37.21 17.52 2.18
CA LYS A 414 35.88 17.10 1.69
C LYS A 414 35.43 15.80 2.34
N SER A 415 36.35 14.85 2.53
CA SER A 415 36.06 13.58 3.18
C SER A 415 35.70 13.79 4.66
N ALA A 416 36.48 14.60 5.38
CA ALA A 416 36.22 14.94 6.78
C ALA A 416 34.85 15.63 6.95
N LEU A 417 34.54 16.65 6.14
CA LEU A 417 33.22 17.28 6.17
C LEU A 417 32.09 16.30 5.84
N ASN A 418 32.28 15.43 4.85
CA ASN A 418 31.30 14.39 4.52
C ASN A 418 31.12 13.38 5.68
N ASN A 419 32.19 13.06 6.43
CA ASN A 419 32.13 12.19 7.60
C ASN A 419 31.33 12.85 8.73
N LEU A 420 31.55 14.15 8.97
CA LEU A 420 30.76 14.94 9.92
C LEU A 420 29.27 14.92 9.56
N GLU A 421 28.92 15.11 8.28
CA GLU A 421 27.53 15.05 7.81
C GLU A 421 26.93 13.64 7.94
N ARG A 422 27.69 12.58 7.63
CA ARG A 422 27.24 11.18 7.75
C ARG A 422 26.89 10.79 9.17
N GLN A 423 27.62 11.32 10.14
CA GLN A 423 27.40 11.06 11.55
C GLN A 423 26.39 12.01 12.20
N LEU A 424 25.82 12.97 11.43
CA LEU A 424 24.94 14.02 11.92
C LEU A 424 25.60 14.91 13.00
N ILE A 425 26.92 15.02 12.97
CA ILE A 425 27.69 15.93 13.84
C ILE A 425 27.46 17.39 13.41
N VAL A 426 27.23 17.58 12.12
CA VAL A 426 26.83 18.87 11.51
C VAL A 426 25.57 18.69 10.69
N ALA A 427 24.74 19.73 10.67
CA ALA A 427 23.58 19.84 9.80
C ALA A 427 23.62 21.16 9.03
N LYS A 428 22.93 21.23 7.90
CA LYS A 428 22.90 22.40 7.03
C LYS A 428 21.60 23.16 7.20
N GLN A 429 21.69 24.48 7.19
CA GLN A 429 20.56 25.37 6.95
C GLN A 429 20.78 26.10 5.63
N TYR A 430 19.71 26.34 4.89
CA TYR A 430 19.80 27.03 3.63
C TYR A 430 19.37 28.48 3.80
N VAL A 431 20.20 29.40 3.30
CA VAL A 431 19.93 30.84 3.34
C VAL A 431 19.77 31.36 1.91
N VAL A 432 18.77 32.21 1.70
CA VAL A 432 18.59 32.92 0.43
C VAL A 432 19.63 34.03 0.34
N LEU A 433 20.40 34.06 -0.75
CA LEU A 433 21.26 35.19 -1.06
C LEU A 433 20.64 36.06 -2.15
N PRO A 434 20.63 37.40 -1.99
CA PRO A 434 20.24 38.30 -3.07
C PRO A 434 21.04 38.00 -4.34
N ASN A 435 20.37 38.00 -5.49
CA ASN A 435 20.98 37.83 -6.82
C ASN A 435 21.66 36.47 -7.09
N ARG A 436 21.40 35.42 -6.29
CA ARG A 436 21.85 34.05 -6.58
C ARG A 436 20.68 33.10 -6.76
N LYS A 437 20.70 32.32 -7.85
CA LYS A 437 19.71 31.26 -8.11
C LYS A 437 19.78 30.10 -7.10
N ARG A 438 20.94 29.85 -6.49
CA ARG A 438 21.15 28.75 -5.53
C ARG A 438 21.26 29.28 -4.10
N SER A 439 20.53 28.66 -3.19
CA SER A 439 20.66 28.89 -1.74
C SER A 439 22.07 28.59 -1.27
N LEU A 440 22.57 29.37 -0.32
CA LEU A 440 23.81 29.07 0.38
C LEU A 440 23.55 28.02 1.47
N ALA A 441 24.37 26.99 1.54
CA ALA A 441 24.34 26.03 2.64
C ALA A 441 25.29 26.50 3.75
N VAL A 442 24.74 26.68 4.95
CA VAL A 442 25.46 27.03 6.17
C VAL A 442 25.49 25.81 7.07
N PHE A 443 26.67 25.38 7.49
CA PHE A 443 26.88 24.24 8.37
C PHE A 443 26.82 24.69 9.81
N HIS A 444 25.96 24.06 10.61
CA HIS A 444 25.83 24.26 12.04
C HIS A 444 26.31 23.02 12.78
N ARG A 445 26.98 23.25 13.92
CA ARG A 445 27.38 22.20 14.85
C ARG A 445 26.15 21.67 15.60
N ILE A 446 26.00 20.35 15.60
CA ILE A 446 24.96 19.62 16.34
C ILE A 446 25.57 18.91 17.54
N HIS A 447 26.74 18.29 17.36
CA HIS A 447 27.46 17.60 18.43
C HIS A 447 27.81 18.54 19.58
N GLU A 448 27.51 18.11 20.81
CA GLU A 448 27.64 18.87 22.08
C GLU A 448 26.74 20.11 22.19
N VAL A 449 25.96 20.44 21.17
CA VAL A 449 24.98 21.54 21.18
C VAL A 449 23.57 21.02 21.44
N VAL A 450 23.24 19.86 20.86
CA VAL A 450 21.95 19.20 21.00
C VAL A 450 22.14 17.92 21.80
N GLU A 451 21.42 17.79 22.90
CA GLU A 451 21.43 16.58 23.72
C GLU A 451 20.64 15.46 23.00
N PRO A 452 21.22 14.26 22.83
CA PRO A 452 20.52 13.13 22.25
C PRO A 452 19.44 12.61 23.20
N LEU A 453 18.35 12.09 22.65
CA LEU A 453 17.44 11.26 23.44
C LEU A 453 18.11 9.95 23.80
N ASP A 454 17.71 9.36 24.94
CA ASP A 454 18.06 7.98 25.22
C ASP A 454 17.50 7.05 24.12
N PHE A 455 18.19 5.93 23.91
CA PHE A 455 17.88 5.06 22.79
C PHE A 455 16.44 4.50 22.83
N ALA A 456 15.93 4.16 24.03
CA ALA A 456 14.58 3.64 24.17
C ALA A 456 13.52 4.71 23.84
N SER A 457 13.70 5.95 24.31
CA SER A 457 12.82 7.06 23.94
C SER A 457 12.89 7.42 22.47
N ALA A 458 14.09 7.37 21.86
CA ALA A 458 14.25 7.61 20.43
C ALA A 458 13.54 6.55 19.58
N VAL A 459 13.65 5.26 19.95
CA VAL A 459 12.93 4.15 19.29
C VAL A 459 11.41 4.30 19.47
N LYS A 460 10.94 4.66 20.66
CA LYS A 460 9.52 4.93 20.93
C LYS A 460 8.99 6.04 20.01
N GLN A 461 9.65 7.20 19.96
CA GLN A 461 9.24 8.31 19.10
C GLN A 461 9.24 7.94 17.62
N LEU A 462 10.24 7.16 17.18
CA LEU A 462 10.27 6.66 15.81
C LEU A 462 9.05 5.77 15.52
N ILE A 463 8.71 4.82 16.41
CA ILE A 463 7.54 3.95 16.24
C ILE A 463 6.24 4.75 16.27
N GLU A 464 6.13 5.77 17.11
CA GLU A 464 4.98 6.67 17.14
C GLU A 464 4.81 7.41 15.81
N ALA A 465 5.90 7.78 15.13
CA ALA A 465 5.84 8.44 13.84
C ALA A 465 5.55 7.47 12.68
N ILE A 466 6.31 6.37 12.54
CA ILE A 466 6.30 5.50 11.34
C ILE A 466 5.62 4.14 11.55
N GLY A 467 5.29 3.80 12.79
CA GLY A 467 4.67 2.52 13.16
C GLY A 467 3.22 2.43 12.69
N PRO A 468 2.63 1.23 12.66
CA PRO A 468 3.20 -0.08 13.04
C PRO A 468 4.36 -0.52 12.15
N VAL A 469 5.44 -1.11 12.67
CA VAL A 469 6.65 -1.44 11.89
C VAL A 469 7.35 -2.73 12.36
N ARG A 470 7.97 -3.48 11.44
CA ARG A 470 8.70 -4.72 11.75
C ARG A 470 10.08 -4.44 12.32
N LEU A 471 10.60 -5.34 13.15
CA LEU A 471 11.99 -5.29 13.66
C LEU A 471 13.01 -5.16 12.52
N HIS A 472 12.89 -5.99 11.48
CA HIS A 472 13.81 -5.95 10.33
C HIS A 472 13.77 -4.59 9.60
N THR A 473 12.60 -3.96 9.56
CA THR A 473 12.43 -2.62 9.00
C THR A 473 12.99 -1.53 9.93
N LEU A 474 12.90 -1.69 11.26
CA LEU A 474 13.50 -0.78 12.24
C LEU A 474 15.04 -0.81 12.21
N ARG A 475 15.65 -1.97 12.00
CA ARG A 475 17.12 -2.12 11.86
C ARG A 475 17.71 -1.16 10.84
N PHE A 476 16.94 -0.85 9.81
CA PHE A 476 17.38 0.03 8.75
C PHE A 476 17.38 1.52 9.14
N PHE A 477 16.59 1.90 10.15
CA PHE A 477 16.53 3.25 10.71
C PHE A 477 17.51 3.49 11.85
N VAL A 478 18.00 2.41 12.47
CA VAL A 478 18.85 2.43 13.67
C VAL A 478 20.28 2.02 13.31
N SER A 479 21.29 2.75 13.81
CA SER A 479 22.71 2.41 13.55
C SER A 479 23.35 1.55 14.65
N ARG A 480 22.58 1.19 15.69
CA ARG A 480 22.99 0.36 16.82
C ARG A 480 22.78 -1.15 16.52
N PRO A 481 23.40 -2.06 17.30
CA PRO A 481 23.23 -3.51 17.13
C PRO A 481 21.76 -3.96 17.19
N VAL A 482 21.44 -5.05 16.48
CA VAL A 482 20.06 -5.56 16.38
C VAL A 482 19.59 -6.17 17.69
N GLU A 483 20.54 -6.77 18.42
CA GLU A 483 20.34 -7.40 19.72
C GLU A 483 19.86 -6.34 20.73
N GLU A 484 20.54 -5.18 20.78
CA GLU A 484 20.17 -4.06 21.64
C GLU A 484 18.80 -3.48 21.25
N LEU A 485 18.50 -3.37 19.96
CA LEU A 485 17.17 -2.95 19.49
C LEU A 485 16.08 -3.94 19.92
N ALA A 486 16.33 -5.25 19.84
CA ALA A 486 15.36 -6.26 20.22
C ALA A 486 15.09 -6.27 21.74
N GLU A 487 16.11 -6.05 22.56
CA GLU A 487 15.97 -5.88 24.01
C GLU A 487 15.13 -4.65 24.35
N VAL A 488 15.45 -3.50 23.76
CA VAL A 488 14.68 -2.25 23.96
C VAL A 488 13.22 -2.41 23.54
N LEU A 489 12.95 -3.07 22.41
CA LEU A 489 11.57 -3.30 21.99
C LEU A 489 10.80 -4.19 22.98
N ARG A 490 11.45 -5.21 23.54
CA ARG A 490 10.85 -6.05 24.58
C ARG A 490 10.54 -5.25 25.83
N GLU A 491 11.47 -4.44 26.32
CA GLU A 491 11.26 -3.59 27.48
C GLU A 491 10.14 -2.55 27.27
N LEU A 492 10.07 -1.96 26.06
CA LEU A 492 9.02 -1.01 25.71
C LEU A 492 7.63 -1.67 25.62
N ASP A 493 7.55 -2.91 25.14
CA ASP A 493 6.30 -3.71 25.09
C ASP A 493 5.87 -4.14 26.51
N GLU A 494 6.80 -4.65 27.32
CA GLU A 494 6.55 -5.04 28.72
C GLU A 494 6.09 -3.84 29.58
N SER A 495 6.67 -2.66 29.34
CA SER A 495 6.27 -1.41 30.00
C SER A 495 5.05 -0.73 29.38
N LYS A 496 4.41 -1.35 28.37
CA LYS A 496 3.21 -0.86 27.66
C LYS A 496 3.39 0.53 27.03
N LYS A 497 4.62 0.90 26.68
CA LYS A 497 4.92 2.14 25.95
C LYS A 497 4.72 1.99 24.45
N ILE A 498 4.89 0.77 23.96
CA ILE A 498 4.51 0.32 22.61
C ILE A 498 3.70 -0.97 22.77
N ARG A 499 3.11 -1.44 21.67
CA ARG A 499 2.39 -2.71 21.65
C ARG A 499 2.83 -3.55 20.46
N ARG A 500 3.11 -4.83 20.73
CA ARG A 500 3.30 -5.85 19.69
C ARG A 500 1.96 -6.27 19.09
N ILE A 501 1.87 -6.23 17.77
CA ILE A 501 0.72 -6.61 16.95
C ILE A 501 1.19 -7.69 15.99
N VAL A 502 0.37 -8.71 15.78
CA VAL A 502 0.69 -9.78 14.83
C VAL A 502 -0.18 -9.61 13.59
N ALA A 503 0.46 -9.38 12.45
CA ALA A 503 -0.23 -9.31 11.16
C ALA A 503 0.01 -10.59 10.37
N LEU A 504 -1.01 -11.05 9.65
CA LEU A 504 -0.94 -12.29 8.88
C LEU A 504 -0.36 -12.01 7.48
N GLN A 505 0.91 -12.40 7.25
CA GLN A 505 1.61 -12.23 5.97
C GLN A 505 2.37 -13.50 5.58
N PRO A 506 1.88 -14.26 4.59
CA PRO A 506 1.56 -15.70 4.71
C PRO A 506 1.57 -16.36 6.10
N ASP A 507 2.55 -16.01 6.92
CA ASP A 507 2.76 -16.38 8.32
C ASP A 507 2.51 -15.22 9.28
N PRO A 508 2.16 -15.52 10.55
CA PRO A 508 2.06 -14.50 11.60
C PRO A 508 3.38 -13.76 11.76
N THR A 509 3.36 -12.45 11.55
CA THR A 509 4.54 -11.59 11.60
C THR A 509 4.36 -10.49 12.63
N ASP A 510 5.37 -10.29 13.47
CA ASP A 510 5.35 -9.27 14.53
C ASP A 510 5.61 -7.85 13.98
N TYR A 511 4.73 -6.92 14.36
CA TYR A 511 4.82 -5.48 14.16
C TYR A 511 4.80 -4.78 15.52
N TYR A 512 5.52 -3.67 15.62
CA TYR A 512 5.53 -2.81 16.80
C TYR A 512 4.84 -1.50 16.46
N ALA A 513 3.85 -1.12 17.25
CA ALA A 513 3.06 0.09 17.06
C ALA A 513 2.96 0.90 18.35
N SER A 514 2.54 2.16 18.25
CA SER A 514 2.12 2.90 19.45
C SER A 514 0.86 2.26 20.05
N GLN A 515 0.55 2.61 21.30
CA GLN A 515 -0.65 2.12 21.96
C GLN A 515 -1.93 2.56 21.21
N GLU A 516 -1.96 3.81 20.74
CA GLU A 516 -3.06 4.38 19.97
C GLU A 516 -3.25 3.66 18.63
N ASP A 517 -2.16 3.46 17.89
CA ASP A 517 -2.20 2.72 16.62
C ASP A 517 -2.73 1.29 16.81
N ALA A 518 -2.32 0.63 17.89
CA ALA A 518 -2.75 -0.72 18.18
C ALA A 518 -4.23 -0.82 18.51
N GLU A 519 -4.81 0.19 19.17
CA GLU A 519 -6.24 0.26 19.45
C GLU A 519 -7.05 0.56 18.18
N LEU A 520 -6.54 1.43 17.31
CA LEU A 520 -7.17 1.74 16.02
C LEU A 520 -7.21 0.53 15.08
N LEU A 521 -6.16 -0.30 15.07
CA LEU A 521 -6.10 -1.52 14.27
C LEU A 521 -7.12 -2.59 14.66
N MET A 522 -7.65 -2.53 15.89
CA MET A 522 -8.72 -3.41 16.36
C MET A 522 -10.10 -2.95 15.91
N GLN A 523 -10.22 -1.72 15.39
CA GLN A 523 -11.47 -1.15 14.92
C GLN A 523 -11.62 -1.34 13.41
N PRO A 524 -12.85 -1.50 12.90
CA PRO A 524 -13.08 -1.48 11.46
C PRO A 524 -12.72 -0.12 10.88
N LEU A 525 -11.62 -0.06 10.12
CA LEU A 525 -11.20 1.12 9.37
C LEU A 525 -11.93 1.17 8.02
N VAL A 526 -12.48 2.33 7.69
CA VAL A 526 -12.94 2.60 6.32
C VAL A 526 -11.71 2.74 5.43
N GLU A 527 -11.68 2.02 4.30
CA GLU A 527 -10.58 2.16 3.34
C GLU A 527 -10.62 3.57 2.72
N ASP A 528 -9.51 4.31 2.85
CA ASP A 528 -9.28 5.49 2.03
C ASP A 528 -8.97 5.05 0.59
N ARG A 529 -9.81 5.49 -0.34
CA ARG A 529 -9.72 5.20 -1.78
C ARG A 529 -9.44 6.47 -2.59
N GLU A 530 -8.86 7.50 -2.01
CA GLU A 530 -8.41 8.67 -2.77
C GLU A 530 -7.26 8.28 -3.72
N MET A 531 -7.28 8.82 -4.94
CA MET A 531 -6.22 8.61 -5.91
C MET A 531 -5.04 9.54 -5.62
N ARG A 532 -3.82 8.99 -5.60
CA ARG A 532 -2.60 9.76 -5.33
C ARG A 532 -1.49 9.40 -6.29
N ILE A 533 -0.90 10.43 -6.90
CA ILE A 533 0.34 10.28 -7.68
C ILE A 533 1.50 10.57 -6.74
N LEU A 534 2.34 9.55 -6.51
CA LEU A 534 3.45 9.61 -5.56
C LEU A 534 4.79 9.56 -6.27
N SER A 535 5.84 9.99 -5.59
CA SER A 535 7.21 9.70 -6.00
C SER A 535 7.66 8.35 -5.43
N GLN A 536 8.57 7.64 -6.12
CA GLN A 536 9.12 6.39 -5.57
C GLN A 536 9.94 6.58 -4.28
N SER A 537 10.39 7.80 -3.99
CA SER A 537 11.07 8.12 -2.73
C SER A 537 10.10 8.40 -1.58
N ASP A 538 8.81 8.58 -1.86
CA ASP A 538 7.80 8.84 -0.84
C ASP A 538 7.86 7.75 0.25
N PRO A 539 7.84 8.10 1.55
CA PRO A 539 7.96 7.13 2.63
C PRO A 539 6.94 5.99 2.53
N PHE A 540 5.69 6.28 2.16
CA PHE A 540 4.65 5.27 1.98
C PHE A 540 4.98 4.34 0.80
N CYS A 541 5.32 4.89 -0.37
CA CYS A 541 5.69 4.09 -1.54
C CYS A 541 6.95 3.25 -1.28
N SER A 542 7.95 3.81 -0.60
CA SER A 542 9.23 3.15 -0.33
C SER A 542 9.06 1.90 0.56
N ARG A 543 8.06 1.93 1.45
CA ARG A 543 7.72 0.84 2.35
C ARG A 543 7.20 -0.39 1.61
N PHE A 544 6.35 -0.17 0.61
CA PHE A 544 5.72 -1.22 -0.19
C PHE A 544 6.37 -1.39 -1.57
N ILE A 545 7.62 -0.92 -1.74
CA ILE A 545 8.26 -0.84 -3.05
C ILE A 545 8.36 -2.19 -3.78
N GLN A 546 8.44 -3.31 -3.06
CA GLN A 546 8.45 -4.64 -3.67
C GLN A 546 7.08 -5.01 -4.26
N GLU A 547 5.99 -4.70 -3.56
CA GLU A 547 4.62 -4.90 -4.06
C GLU A 547 4.36 -4.01 -5.27
N VAL A 548 4.78 -2.74 -5.18
CA VAL A 548 4.69 -1.78 -6.30
C VAL A 548 5.47 -2.29 -7.52
N ARG A 549 6.68 -2.81 -7.33
CA ARG A 549 7.50 -3.36 -8.43
C ARG A 549 6.97 -4.66 -8.99
N LEU A 550 6.28 -5.47 -8.19
CA LEU A 550 5.61 -6.69 -8.65
C LEU A 550 4.48 -6.33 -9.63
N ILE A 551 3.68 -5.32 -9.28
CA ILE A 551 2.48 -4.93 -10.03
C ILE A 551 2.84 -4.03 -11.22
N LEU A 552 3.58 -2.93 -10.99
CA LEU A 552 3.87 -1.91 -12.00
C LEU A 552 5.17 -2.15 -12.78
N LYS A 553 5.84 -3.27 -12.52
CA LYS A 553 7.18 -3.65 -13.02
C LYS A 553 8.27 -2.67 -12.56
N GLN A 554 9.53 -3.07 -12.72
CA GLN A 554 10.65 -2.18 -12.38
C GLN A 554 10.79 -1.03 -13.40
N GLY A 555 11.12 0.16 -12.92
CA GLY A 555 11.32 1.35 -13.76
C GLY A 555 11.40 2.62 -12.93
N TRP A 556 11.71 3.75 -13.59
CA TRP A 556 11.74 5.08 -12.99
C TRP A 556 10.46 5.84 -13.36
N TYR A 557 9.44 5.78 -12.52
CA TYR A 557 8.14 6.39 -12.79
C TYR A 557 7.52 6.94 -11.50
N HIS A 558 6.48 7.75 -11.63
CA HIS A 558 5.60 8.14 -10.53
C HIS A 558 4.48 7.10 -10.43
N PRO A 559 4.46 6.25 -9.39
CA PRO A 559 3.34 5.33 -9.19
C PRO A 559 2.06 6.10 -8.88
N VAL A 560 0.95 5.61 -9.43
CA VAL A 560 -0.40 6.08 -9.15
C VAL A 560 -1.07 5.04 -8.27
N PHE A 561 -1.52 5.50 -7.12
CA PHE A 561 -2.20 4.68 -6.11
C PHE A 561 -3.68 5.03 -6.06
N LYS A 562 -4.51 4.02 -5.82
CA LYS A 562 -5.90 4.16 -5.38
C LYS A 562 -5.97 3.55 -3.98
N GLY A 563 -5.97 4.41 -2.96
CA GLY A 563 -5.71 3.96 -1.59
C GLY A 563 -4.34 3.27 -1.46
N VAL A 564 -4.32 2.02 -0.99
CA VAL A 564 -3.08 1.23 -0.85
C VAL A 564 -2.67 0.51 -2.14
N ASP A 565 -3.55 0.42 -3.15
CA ASP A 565 -3.31 -0.36 -4.36
C ASP A 565 -2.56 0.47 -5.42
N PRO A 566 -1.40 0.02 -5.92
CA PRO A 566 -0.77 0.64 -7.07
C PRO A 566 -1.52 0.25 -8.35
N ILE A 567 -2.19 1.20 -8.97
CA ILE A 567 -3.08 0.97 -10.14
C ILE A 567 -2.44 1.37 -11.47
N GLY A 568 -1.42 2.22 -11.44
CA GLY A 568 -0.83 2.76 -12.66
C GLY A 568 0.49 3.48 -12.43
N ARG A 569 1.06 4.02 -13.51
CA ARG A 569 2.37 4.69 -13.47
C ARG A 569 2.49 5.78 -14.51
N ILE A 570 3.28 6.80 -14.19
CA ILE A 570 3.58 7.92 -15.08
C ILE A 570 5.08 8.03 -15.26
N LEU A 571 5.57 7.81 -16.47
CA LEU A 571 6.96 8.04 -16.82
C LEU A 571 7.12 9.49 -17.25
N MET A 572 7.54 10.35 -16.31
CA MET A 572 7.79 11.76 -16.58
C MET A 572 9.03 12.30 -15.87
N PHE A 573 9.68 13.28 -16.48
CA PHE A 573 10.83 13.96 -15.93
C PHE A 573 10.96 15.38 -16.49
N VAL A 574 11.58 16.27 -15.70
CA VAL A 574 11.80 17.66 -16.10
C VAL A 574 13.07 17.73 -16.95
N VAL A 575 12.95 18.26 -18.17
CA VAL A 575 14.07 18.51 -19.09
C VAL A 575 14.17 20.01 -19.33
N ASN A 576 15.27 20.61 -18.85
CA ASN A 576 15.45 22.06 -18.86
C ASN A 576 14.25 22.78 -18.22
N ASP A 577 13.40 23.41 -19.03
CA ASP A 577 12.26 24.24 -18.61
C ASP A 577 10.89 23.64 -19.03
N TYR A 578 10.83 22.38 -19.47
CA TYR A 578 9.56 21.69 -19.77
C TYR A 578 9.48 20.30 -19.11
N LEU A 579 8.25 19.80 -18.95
CA LEU A 579 7.97 18.47 -18.42
C LEU A 579 7.80 17.50 -19.59
N GLU A 580 8.65 16.48 -19.65
CA GLU A 580 8.55 15.42 -20.64
C GLU A 580 7.81 14.22 -20.05
N ILE A 581 6.67 13.86 -20.64
CA ILE A 581 5.82 12.74 -20.24
C ILE A 581 5.88 11.68 -21.34
N LYS A 582 6.64 10.61 -21.09
CA LYS A 582 6.91 9.56 -22.07
C LYS A 582 5.77 8.58 -22.23
N ASP A 583 5.19 8.14 -21.13
CA ASP A 583 4.05 7.21 -21.13
C ASP A 583 3.26 7.37 -19.83
N ILE A 584 1.95 7.20 -19.93
CA ILE A 584 1.01 7.13 -18.81
C ILE A 584 0.33 5.78 -18.91
N ASN A 585 0.40 4.95 -17.87
CA ASN A 585 -0.34 3.69 -17.83
C ASN A 585 -1.41 3.75 -16.74
N ILE A 586 -2.68 3.86 -17.15
CA ILE A 586 -3.85 3.96 -16.27
C ILE A 586 -5.02 3.19 -16.89
N PRO A 587 -5.71 2.32 -16.13
CA PRO A 587 -6.91 1.63 -16.61
C PRO A 587 -8.08 2.58 -16.91
N HIS A 588 -8.91 2.22 -17.89
CA HIS A 588 -10.04 3.05 -18.37
C HIS A 588 -11.05 3.40 -17.28
N SER A 589 -11.30 2.47 -16.35
CA SER A 589 -12.19 2.67 -15.19
C SER A 589 -11.77 3.79 -14.23
N TYR A 590 -10.52 4.24 -14.27
CA TYR A 590 -9.98 5.27 -13.36
C TYR A 590 -9.66 6.60 -14.04
N LEU A 591 -10.00 6.72 -15.32
CA LEU A 591 -9.56 7.83 -16.16
C LEU A 591 -10.07 9.21 -15.68
N ASP A 592 -11.31 9.31 -15.22
CA ASP A 592 -11.90 10.57 -14.75
C ASP A 592 -11.22 11.07 -13.46
N GLU A 593 -11.01 10.20 -12.48
CA GLU A 593 -10.29 10.56 -11.25
C GLU A 593 -8.82 10.85 -11.49
N PHE A 594 -8.20 10.11 -12.42
CA PHE A 594 -6.82 10.32 -12.83
C PHE A 594 -6.64 11.71 -13.45
N LYS A 595 -7.59 12.14 -14.29
CA LYS A 595 -7.58 13.47 -14.89
C LYS A 595 -7.46 14.56 -13.83
N ASP A 596 -8.30 14.53 -12.81
CA ASP A 596 -8.34 15.56 -11.77
C ASP A 596 -7.03 15.57 -10.95
N THR A 597 -6.58 14.39 -10.53
CA THR A 597 -5.33 14.22 -9.77
C THR A 597 -4.10 14.64 -10.59
N PHE A 598 -4.09 14.32 -11.88
CA PHE A 598 -2.99 14.67 -12.77
C PHE A 598 -2.99 16.16 -13.12
N ASP A 599 -4.15 16.79 -13.26
CA ASP A 599 -4.24 18.24 -13.49
C ASP A 599 -3.64 19.04 -12.32
N GLU A 600 -3.96 18.65 -11.09
CA GLU A 600 -3.39 19.26 -9.88
C GLU A 600 -1.86 19.16 -9.87
N LEU A 601 -1.33 17.97 -10.22
CA LEU A 601 0.11 17.75 -10.31
C LEU A 601 0.75 18.64 -11.39
N LEU A 602 0.17 18.71 -12.58
CA LEU A 602 0.65 19.57 -13.66
C LEU A 602 0.61 21.05 -13.28
N ASN A 603 -0.43 21.49 -12.58
CA ASN A 603 -0.55 22.86 -12.09
C ASN A 603 0.53 23.19 -11.03
N ASN A 604 0.93 22.22 -10.21
CA ASN A 604 2.06 22.35 -9.29
C ASN A 604 3.41 22.46 -10.02
N TYR A 605 3.60 21.79 -11.16
CA TYR A 605 4.84 21.93 -11.93
C TYR A 605 5.04 23.34 -12.50
N ARG A 606 3.97 24.10 -12.77
CA ARG A 606 4.08 25.52 -13.18
C ARG A 606 4.81 26.38 -12.15
N ASP A 607 4.65 26.10 -10.86
CA ASP A 607 5.37 26.80 -9.79
C ASP A 607 6.89 26.59 -9.84
N ARG A 608 7.36 25.61 -10.63
CA ARG A 608 8.78 25.35 -10.89
C ARG A 608 9.30 26.07 -12.13
N LEU A 609 8.52 26.99 -12.73
CA LEU A 609 8.79 27.58 -14.04
C LEU A 609 8.82 26.52 -15.15
N VAL A 610 8.04 25.46 -14.98
CA VAL A 610 7.84 24.40 -15.97
C VAL A 610 6.43 24.58 -16.52
N ASP A 611 6.30 25.49 -17.49
CA ASP A 611 4.99 25.93 -18.01
C ASP A 611 4.49 25.09 -19.19
N VAL A 612 5.36 24.24 -19.74
CA VAL A 612 5.08 23.39 -20.91
C VAL A 612 5.22 21.93 -20.52
N SER A 613 4.25 21.11 -20.92
CA SER A 613 4.26 19.66 -20.78
C SER A 613 4.08 19.01 -22.15
N VAL A 614 4.92 18.03 -22.48
CA VAL A 614 4.89 17.29 -23.75
C VAL A 614 4.60 15.82 -23.47
N LEU A 615 3.57 15.28 -24.12
CA LEU A 615 3.09 13.91 -23.95
C LEU A 615 3.33 13.09 -25.24
N HIS A 616 3.86 11.88 -25.09
CA HIS A 616 4.21 10.98 -26.20
C HIS A 616 3.28 9.76 -26.35
N ALA A 617 2.96 9.09 -25.25
CA ALA A 617 2.15 7.87 -25.27
C ALA A 617 1.20 7.80 -24.06
N PHE A 618 0.12 7.05 -24.24
CA PHE A 618 -0.83 6.66 -23.20
C PHE A 618 -1.14 5.17 -23.36
N ASN A 619 -1.04 4.40 -22.28
CA ASN A 619 -1.15 2.95 -22.25
C ASN A 619 -0.25 2.26 -23.29
N SER A 620 0.98 2.77 -23.47
CA SER A 620 1.94 2.30 -24.49
C SER A 620 1.50 2.50 -25.94
N ILE A 621 0.38 3.19 -26.18
CA ILE A 621 -0.12 3.57 -27.49
C ILE A 621 0.31 5.02 -27.76
N PRO A 622 0.83 5.34 -28.95
CA PRO A 622 1.12 6.74 -29.31
C PRO A 622 -0.11 7.62 -29.12
N VAL A 623 0.07 8.84 -28.57
CA VAL A 623 -1.06 9.70 -28.19
C VAL A 623 -2.01 10.08 -29.31
N HIS A 624 -1.58 10.01 -30.56
CA HIS A 624 -2.45 10.27 -31.72
C HIS A 624 -3.34 9.08 -32.09
N ASP A 625 -2.97 7.87 -31.66
CA ASP A 625 -3.69 6.61 -31.94
C ASP A 625 -4.58 6.17 -30.77
N CYS A 626 -4.60 6.93 -29.67
CA CYS A 626 -5.44 6.60 -28.51
C CYS A 626 -6.94 6.73 -28.82
N ASP A 627 -7.76 5.95 -28.11
CA ASP A 627 -9.22 5.93 -28.25
C ASP A 627 -9.90 7.25 -27.86
N GLU A 628 -11.14 7.43 -28.29
CA GLU A 628 -11.91 8.67 -28.10
C GLU A 628 -12.03 9.12 -26.64
N ASN A 629 -12.09 8.18 -25.68
CA ASN A 629 -12.19 8.53 -24.26
C ASN A 629 -10.89 9.17 -23.78
N ILE A 630 -9.74 8.58 -24.15
CA ILE A 630 -8.42 9.15 -23.83
C ILE A 630 -8.25 10.50 -24.54
N GLN A 631 -8.60 10.61 -25.82
CA GLN A 631 -8.52 11.88 -26.55
C GLN A 631 -9.30 13.00 -25.87
N LYS A 632 -10.53 12.70 -25.43
CA LYS A 632 -11.39 13.64 -24.72
C LYS A 632 -10.74 14.13 -23.42
N ILE A 633 -10.17 13.21 -22.63
CA ILE A 633 -9.50 13.57 -21.37
C ILE A 633 -8.25 14.40 -21.60
N LEU A 634 -7.44 14.07 -22.61
CA LEU A 634 -6.28 14.86 -22.97
C LEU A 634 -6.68 16.28 -23.40
N ALA A 635 -7.76 16.42 -24.17
CA ALA A 635 -8.30 17.72 -24.55
C ALA A 635 -8.80 18.52 -23.34
N GLU A 636 -9.51 17.89 -22.40
CA GLU A 636 -9.96 18.52 -21.15
C GLU A 636 -8.78 18.96 -20.26
N LEU A 637 -7.68 18.19 -20.26
CA LEU A 637 -6.41 18.56 -19.61
C LEU A 637 -5.66 19.67 -20.35
N GLY A 638 -6.15 20.14 -21.49
CA GLY A 638 -5.54 21.19 -22.29
C GLY A 638 -4.34 20.74 -23.12
N PHE A 639 -4.22 19.44 -23.41
CA PHE A 639 -3.24 18.94 -24.38
C PHE A 639 -3.80 19.09 -25.80
N THR A 640 -2.96 19.64 -26.69
CA THR A 640 -3.25 19.80 -28.12
C THR A 640 -2.16 19.16 -28.95
N SER A 641 -2.48 18.68 -30.15
CA SER A 641 -1.48 18.13 -31.08
C SER A 641 -0.41 19.19 -31.43
N MET A 642 0.86 18.78 -31.46
CA MET A 642 1.96 19.62 -31.95
C MET A 642 2.00 19.77 -33.48
N GLY A 643 1.12 19.07 -34.21
CA GLY A 643 1.11 19.06 -35.68
C GLY A 643 2.26 18.25 -36.30
N ASP A 644 3.02 17.51 -35.50
CA ASP A 644 4.05 16.56 -35.96
C ASP A 644 3.54 15.13 -36.12
N GLY A 645 2.28 14.88 -35.76
CA GLY A 645 1.65 13.56 -35.81
C GLY A 645 2.14 12.60 -34.72
N GLU A 646 2.96 13.04 -33.77
CA GLU A 646 3.55 12.16 -32.76
C GLU A 646 3.24 12.61 -31.33
N ARG A 647 3.20 13.92 -31.07
CA ARG A 647 3.23 14.46 -29.70
C ARG A 647 2.11 15.46 -29.43
N TYR A 648 1.69 15.47 -28.18
CA TYR A 648 0.72 16.42 -27.65
C TYR A 648 1.42 17.37 -26.68
N ILE A 649 0.97 18.63 -26.64
CA ILE A 649 1.56 19.69 -25.85
C ILE A 649 0.50 20.44 -25.07
N ARG A 650 0.81 20.78 -23.82
CA ARG A 650 0.01 21.63 -22.93
C ARG A 650 0.88 22.78 -22.44
N GLY A 651 0.36 24.00 -22.42
CA GLY A 651 1.06 25.17 -21.85
C GLY A 651 1.08 26.40 -22.76
N GLY A 652 1.74 27.47 -22.30
CA GLY A 652 1.85 28.75 -23.00
C GLY A 652 2.78 28.68 -24.20
N VAL A 653 2.38 27.97 -25.24
CA VAL A 653 3.10 27.86 -26.51
C VAL A 653 2.40 28.74 -27.54
N VAL A 654 3.15 29.62 -28.20
CA VAL A 654 2.67 30.32 -29.40
C VAL A 654 2.23 29.25 -30.39
N GLU A 655 1.00 29.32 -30.90
CA GLU A 655 0.35 28.33 -31.77
C GLU A 655 1.33 27.42 -32.53
N PRO A 656 1.30 26.09 -32.32
CA PRO A 656 2.19 25.18 -33.03
C PRO A 656 1.92 25.26 -34.53
N ARG A 657 2.79 25.96 -35.26
CA ARG A 657 2.75 26.07 -36.73
C ARG A 657 3.44 24.87 -37.35
N SER A 658 2.93 24.43 -38.49
CA SER A 658 3.55 23.31 -39.21
C SER A 658 4.99 23.67 -39.61
N ARG A 659 5.88 22.67 -39.63
CA ARG A 659 7.29 22.86 -40.02
C ARG A 659 7.43 23.51 -41.41
N GLN A 660 6.46 23.28 -42.29
CA GLN A 660 6.39 23.88 -43.62
C GLN A 660 6.06 25.38 -43.58
N GLU A 661 5.18 25.82 -42.68
CA GLU A 661 4.85 27.24 -42.49
C GLU A 661 5.99 28.01 -41.84
N VAL A 662 6.65 27.43 -40.85
CA VAL A 662 7.83 28.03 -40.21
C VAL A 662 8.97 28.22 -41.21
N ASN A 663 9.23 27.20 -42.04
CA ASN A 663 10.25 27.28 -43.10
C ASN A 663 9.88 28.23 -44.25
N ARG A 664 8.60 28.61 -44.40
CA ARG A 664 8.17 29.63 -45.38
C ARG A 664 8.26 31.06 -44.84
N MET A 665 8.33 31.23 -43.52
CA MET A 665 8.40 32.53 -42.86
C MET A 665 9.84 32.96 -42.52
N LEU A 666 10.79 32.01 -42.52
CA LEU A 666 12.24 32.24 -42.47
C LEU A 666 12.80 32.35 -43.89
#